data_AF-A0A957DE18-F1
#
_entry.id   AF-A0A957DE18-F1
#
_cell.length_a   1.000
_cell.length_b   1.000
_cell.length_c   1.000
_cell.angle_alpha   90.00
_cell.angle_beta   90.00
_cell.angle_gamma   90.00
#
_symmetry.space_group_name_H-M   'P 1'
#
loop_
_entity.id
_entity.type
_entity.pdbx_description
1 polymer ?
#
loop_
_entity_poly.entity_id
_entity_poly.type
_entity_poly.pdbx_seq_one_letter_code
_entity_poly.pdbx_strand_id
1 'polypeptide(L)'
;MNNQTTSTANESSPQPSSHAVWGLLIGLIFLLAYALWSFARVPAAAAQKLAAPLAPLAATDAPEEPAANPPAAINEVIYSQDFSTPPGPEWSNPLTDTTPFGDPFLGQFSSETTTLSLSNLPTHTAVTLNFSFYALNTWDGINPNYGPDLFEVLVQGGPTLLYSTFSIWDTLDTLWWQTYPDTYPGGIYAGNTGASQIGGQGYYYSAIYDFSFTFFHNENNISIDFSAYGLQEITDESWGIDNVAIEISNEPTDIPITSITAINNSPTPLGEATHLSAIANGYATNFEAGLGEWQATGLWNLLTDSSPCAAAALPVPSETHVVYYGQTTTCNFATGATTTGTLTLLNPITLPGVGTPILSLWSYEQTECGGGINCGYDHRYIEISTDNGASWITLGEGYQENIWYQLTFDLSPYLGNDILLRFRFDSVDDIANEYLGWLIDDVEISQGGVGSGISYAWAFGDGATGNGQNPSHVYPAVGTYTATVTASNTINSLTATTTVDIFETHISVFPTSLEATLSQGEIQSHTLTISNSGASDLVWQIPSGGAPDVLLLHADWDSEYGDSPLQSYLSAYGDLGSIGLFDARDPSGGGSALAGGDKGNGQIAGTPSLSTLLSYDVVVVWSYEYFQDPYGLGDVLADYVDAGGRVIVMMYALDSYAQLFGRFMDQDYTPLRGGSPNYNFACLGSADGNHPITTGITDICDDIRLAGSYLTPGSTALAYWDDGEILAAIKSNLPVVGIAAYPGYYYDWSGQLP
;
A
#
# COMPACT_ATOMS: atom_id res chain seq x y z
N MET A 1 -0.34 -26.33 86.02
CA MET A 1 0.78 -25.37 86.06
C MET A 1 1.82 -25.85 85.07
N ASN A 2 2.24 -24.97 84.15
CA ASN A 2 3.52 -24.92 83.41
C ASN A 2 4.03 -26.20 82.68
N ASN A 3 4.65 -26.13 81.50
CA ASN A 3 4.66 -25.12 80.42
C ASN A 3 5.09 -25.83 79.11
N GLN A 4 5.11 -25.13 77.98
CA GLN A 4 5.45 -25.64 76.63
C GLN A 4 6.82 -26.37 76.49
N THR A 5 6.90 -27.29 75.52
CA THR A 5 7.95 -27.35 74.47
C THR A 5 7.50 -28.23 73.28
N THR A 6 8.14 -28.06 72.12
CA THR A 6 7.82 -28.66 70.80
C THR A 6 8.78 -29.78 70.38
N SER A 7 8.30 -30.81 69.66
CA SER A 7 9.16 -31.65 68.79
C SER A 7 8.39 -32.53 67.77
N THR A 8 8.76 -32.41 66.50
CA THR A 8 8.90 -33.43 65.43
C THR A 8 8.15 -34.79 65.47
N ALA A 9 7.39 -35.02 64.39
CA ALA A 9 7.46 -36.14 63.44
C ALA A 9 7.33 -37.65 63.85
N ASN A 10 6.30 -38.26 63.25
CA ASN A 10 6.25 -39.57 62.56
C ASN A 10 6.01 -40.92 63.31
N GLU A 11 5.35 -41.81 62.55
CA GLU A 11 5.12 -43.26 62.70
C GLU A 11 4.27 -43.82 63.87
N SER A 12 3.07 -44.33 63.54
CA SER A 12 2.82 -45.78 63.34
C SER A 12 1.31 -46.12 63.28
N SER A 13 0.94 -47.12 62.45
CA SER A 13 -0.45 -47.61 62.28
C SER A 13 -0.86 -48.63 63.36
N PRO A 14 -2.16 -48.95 63.57
CA PRO A 14 -2.83 -49.89 62.65
C PRO A 14 -4.36 -49.73 62.39
N GLN A 15 -4.77 -50.39 61.30
CA GLN A 15 -6.11 -50.86 60.86
C GLN A 15 -6.94 -51.63 61.94
N PRO A 16 -8.22 -52.07 61.72
CA PRO A 16 -9.02 -52.12 60.48
C PRO A 16 -10.54 -51.74 60.55
N SER A 17 -11.21 -51.88 59.39
CA SER A 17 -12.68 -52.03 59.17
C SER A 17 -13.55 -50.75 59.20
N SER A 18 -14.60 -50.60 58.37
CA SER A 18 -15.31 -51.54 57.50
C SER A 18 -15.94 -50.86 56.25
N HIS A 19 -16.15 -51.62 55.16
CA HIS A 19 -17.13 -51.52 54.05
C HIS A 19 -17.84 -50.16 53.77
N ALA A 20 -18.13 -49.71 52.55
CA ALA A 20 -18.01 -50.12 51.14
C ALA A 20 -18.88 -49.10 50.35
N VAL A 21 -19.01 -49.25 49.03
CA VAL A 21 -19.81 -48.39 48.10
C VAL A 21 -19.07 -47.11 47.67
N TRP A 22 -19.25 -46.75 46.38
CA TRP A 22 -18.60 -45.68 45.61
C TRP A 22 -17.16 -45.96 45.13
N GLY A 23 -17.05 -47.02 44.33
CA GLY A 23 -15.93 -47.26 43.41
C GLY A 23 -16.47 -47.75 42.06
N LEU A 24 -17.26 -46.91 41.37
CA LEU A 24 -17.94 -47.26 40.12
C LEU A 24 -18.30 -46.03 39.29
N LEU A 25 -17.28 -45.29 38.85
CA LEU A 25 -17.23 -44.45 37.64
C LEU A 25 -15.75 -44.04 37.45
N ILE A 26 -15.33 -43.70 36.23
CA ILE A 26 -13.94 -43.36 35.85
C ILE A 26 -12.98 -44.59 35.89
N GLY A 27 -13.18 -45.47 34.90
CA GLY A 27 -12.24 -46.52 34.50
C GLY A 27 -12.53 -47.07 33.09
N LEU A 28 -13.27 -46.30 32.29
CA LEU A 28 -13.95 -46.76 31.06
C LEU A 28 -13.51 -45.95 29.82
N ILE A 29 -12.28 -45.42 29.83
CA ILE A 29 -11.67 -44.68 28.70
C ILE A 29 -10.24 -45.23 28.43
N PHE A 30 -10.01 -46.52 28.67
CA PHE A 30 -8.75 -47.21 28.34
C PHE A 30 -8.95 -48.60 27.72
N LEU A 31 -10.09 -48.82 27.05
CA LEU A 31 -10.47 -50.12 26.50
C LEU A 31 -11.25 -50.03 25.16
N LEU A 32 -10.83 -49.11 24.28
CA LEU A 32 -11.43 -48.93 22.95
C LEU A 32 -10.43 -48.59 21.83
N ALA A 33 -9.16 -49.00 22.01
CA ALA A 33 -8.08 -48.75 21.04
C ALA A 33 -7.12 -49.95 20.88
N TYR A 34 -7.62 -51.20 20.94
CA TYR A 34 -6.84 -52.37 20.48
C TYR A 34 -7.69 -53.61 20.13
N ALA A 35 -8.85 -53.43 19.49
CA ALA A 35 -9.66 -54.54 18.96
C ALA A 35 -10.59 -54.09 17.83
N LEU A 36 -10.13 -54.19 16.56
CA LEU A 36 -10.93 -54.62 15.40
C LEU A 36 -10.08 -54.72 14.10
N TRP A 37 -9.11 -55.63 14.14
CA TRP A 37 -8.57 -56.35 12.98
C TRP A 37 -8.63 -57.82 13.42
N SER A 38 -9.26 -58.79 12.74
CA SER A 38 -9.17 -59.07 11.30
C SER A 38 -10.01 -60.32 10.89
N PHE A 39 -10.11 -60.58 9.58
CA PHE A 39 -10.51 -61.83 8.87
C PHE A 39 -11.96 -62.38 8.88
N ALA A 40 -12.59 -62.43 7.69
CA ALA A 40 -12.75 -63.67 6.88
C ALA A 40 -13.37 -63.37 5.47
N ARG A 41 -13.36 -64.35 4.54
CA ARG A 41 -13.57 -64.19 3.07
C ARG A 41 -14.83 -64.92 2.50
N VAL A 42 -15.45 -64.33 1.43
CA VAL A 42 -16.05 -64.99 0.22
C VAL A 42 -17.37 -65.81 0.43
N PRO A 43 -18.30 -66.03 -0.56
CA PRO A 43 -18.29 -65.81 -2.04
C PRO A 43 -19.48 -64.99 -2.64
N ALA A 44 -19.61 -65.01 -3.98
CA ALA A 44 -20.49 -64.18 -4.83
C ALA A 44 -21.78 -64.87 -5.36
N ALA A 45 -22.65 -64.04 -5.98
CA ALA A 45 -23.42 -64.28 -7.23
C ALA A 45 -24.98 -64.09 -7.21
N ALA A 46 -25.45 -63.42 -8.28
CA ALA A 46 -26.74 -63.55 -8.97
C ALA A 46 -28.06 -62.98 -8.38
N ALA A 47 -28.54 -61.88 -9.00
CA ALA A 47 -29.89 -61.81 -9.61
C ALA A 47 -29.92 -60.73 -10.73
N GLN A 48 -30.64 -60.98 -11.83
CA GLN A 48 -30.74 -60.11 -13.02
C GLN A 48 -32.18 -59.59 -13.25
N LYS A 49 -32.34 -58.71 -14.27
CA LYS A 49 -33.56 -58.45 -15.09
C LYS A 49 -34.69 -57.64 -14.41
N LEU A 50 -35.48 -56.78 -15.08
CA LEU A 50 -35.64 -56.24 -16.46
C LEU A 50 -35.97 -54.71 -16.32
N ALA A 51 -36.00 -53.80 -17.31
CA ALA A 51 -36.16 -53.89 -18.77
C ALA A 51 -35.56 -52.65 -19.50
N ALA A 52 -35.48 -52.72 -20.83
CA ALA A 52 -35.35 -51.60 -21.78
C ALA A 52 -36.20 -51.97 -23.04
N PRO A 53 -36.28 -51.18 -24.14
CA PRO A 53 -36.03 -49.74 -24.36
C PRO A 53 -37.21 -49.03 -25.09
N LEU A 54 -37.09 -47.73 -25.38
CA LEU A 54 -37.70 -47.09 -26.57
C LEU A 54 -36.73 -46.04 -27.17
N ALA A 55 -36.54 -46.09 -28.49
CA ALA A 55 -35.80 -45.13 -29.33
C ALA A 55 -36.74 -44.69 -30.47
N PRO A 56 -36.53 -43.57 -31.21
CA PRO A 56 -35.34 -43.25 -32.04
C PRO A 56 -34.76 -41.84 -31.71
N LEU A 57 -33.83 -41.20 -32.45
CA LEU A 57 -33.21 -41.45 -33.77
C LEU A 57 -31.69 -41.13 -33.72
N ALA A 58 -31.05 -40.60 -34.78
CA ALA A 58 -29.65 -40.16 -34.79
C ALA A 58 -29.37 -39.02 -35.80
N ALA A 59 -28.52 -38.07 -35.40
CA ALA A 59 -27.68 -37.16 -36.23
C ALA A 59 -26.64 -36.52 -35.29
N THR A 60 -25.42 -37.06 -35.20
CA THR A 60 -24.19 -36.50 -35.82
C THR A 60 -23.73 -35.15 -35.26
N ASP A 61 -22.83 -35.19 -34.28
CA ASP A 61 -21.81 -34.16 -34.05
C ASP A 61 -20.46 -34.84 -33.81
N ALA A 62 -19.38 -34.09 -34.07
CA ALA A 62 -18.00 -34.57 -34.05
C ALA A 62 -17.48 -34.77 -32.61
N PRO A 63 -16.40 -35.57 -32.40
CA PRO A 63 -15.77 -35.65 -31.08
C PRO A 63 -15.12 -34.30 -30.76
N GLU A 64 -15.58 -33.69 -29.67
CA GLU A 64 -14.98 -32.51 -29.05
C GLU A 64 -13.55 -32.85 -28.59
N GLU A 65 -12.60 -31.95 -28.88
CA GLU A 65 -11.21 -32.07 -28.47
C GLU A 65 -11.12 -31.91 -26.93
N PRO A 66 -10.27 -32.67 -26.21
CA PRO A 66 -10.14 -32.47 -24.78
C PRO A 66 -9.64 -31.05 -24.52
N ALA A 67 -10.37 -30.29 -23.70
CA ALA A 67 -9.99 -28.93 -23.33
C ALA A 67 -8.51 -28.89 -22.92
N ALA A 68 -7.73 -28.01 -23.56
CA ALA A 68 -6.35 -27.79 -23.17
C ALA A 68 -6.30 -27.38 -21.69
N ASN A 69 -5.25 -27.82 -20.98
CA ASN A 69 -4.98 -27.30 -19.65
C ASN A 69 -4.97 -25.77 -19.71
N PRO A 70 -5.47 -25.05 -18.68
CA PRO A 70 -5.22 -23.62 -18.58
C PRO A 70 -3.70 -23.37 -18.68
N PRO A 71 -3.27 -22.29 -19.34
CA PRO A 71 -1.86 -21.94 -19.38
C PRO A 71 -1.34 -21.80 -17.93
N ALA A 72 -0.09 -22.21 -17.71
CA ALA A 72 0.52 -22.05 -16.40
C ALA A 72 0.67 -20.56 -16.08
N ALA A 73 0.63 -20.22 -14.80
CA ALA A 73 1.01 -18.92 -14.27
C ALA A 73 2.31 -18.45 -14.94
N ILE A 74 2.24 -17.30 -15.62
CA ILE A 74 3.43 -16.53 -15.99
C ILE A 74 3.37 -15.23 -15.21
N ASN A 75 4.52 -14.83 -14.71
CA ASN A 75 4.85 -13.51 -14.20
C ASN A 75 6.22 -13.22 -14.85
N GLU A 76 6.21 -12.40 -15.90
CA GLU A 76 7.37 -12.23 -16.79
C GLU A 76 7.61 -10.74 -17.07
N VAL A 77 8.78 -10.24 -16.66
CA VAL A 77 9.27 -8.91 -17.02
C VAL A 77 9.66 -8.93 -18.50
N ILE A 78 8.84 -8.28 -19.31
CA ILE A 78 8.97 -8.23 -20.78
C ILE A 78 9.75 -7.01 -21.27
N TYR A 79 9.91 -5.99 -20.42
CA TYR A 79 10.66 -4.77 -20.71
C TYR A 79 11.26 -4.18 -19.44
N SER A 80 12.47 -3.62 -19.53
CA SER A 80 13.14 -2.91 -18.43
C SER A 80 14.15 -1.90 -18.96
N GLN A 81 14.16 -0.66 -18.46
CA GLN A 81 15.17 0.36 -18.72
C GLN A 81 15.51 1.15 -17.44
N ASP A 82 16.82 1.25 -17.16
CA ASP A 82 17.46 2.06 -16.10
C ASP A 82 18.21 3.28 -16.68
N PHE A 83 17.94 3.60 -17.95
CA PHE A 83 18.59 4.58 -18.82
C PHE A 83 20.14 4.67 -18.78
N SER A 84 20.82 3.66 -18.21
CA SER A 84 22.28 3.51 -18.21
C SER A 84 22.84 3.28 -19.63
N THR A 85 21.97 2.86 -20.54
CA THR A 85 22.16 2.86 -21.98
C THR A 85 21.09 3.71 -22.66
N PRO A 86 21.38 4.35 -23.82
CA PRO A 86 20.40 5.17 -24.53
C PRO A 86 19.11 4.40 -24.86
N PRO A 87 17.92 4.99 -24.63
CA PRO A 87 16.63 4.35 -24.89
C PRO A 87 16.43 4.02 -26.37
N GLY A 88 15.63 2.99 -26.63
CA GLY A 88 15.34 2.51 -27.98
C GLY A 88 14.20 3.27 -28.68
N PRO A 89 13.79 2.81 -29.88
CA PRO A 89 12.73 3.43 -30.68
C PRO A 89 11.32 3.26 -30.10
N GLU A 90 11.18 2.53 -28.99
CA GLU A 90 9.94 2.40 -28.22
C GLU A 90 9.56 3.68 -27.44
N TRP A 91 10.48 4.64 -27.28
CA TRP A 91 10.20 5.93 -26.64
C TRP A 91 9.91 7.04 -27.67
N SER A 92 8.80 7.76 -27.49
CA SER A 92 8.44 8.90 -28.35
C SER A 92 9.38 10.10 -28.15
N ASN A 93 9.87 10.32 -26.92
CA ASN A 93 10.89 11.32 -26.60
C ASN A 93 12.07 10.67 -25.84
N PRO A 94 13.12 10.20 -26.56
CA PRO A 94 14.27 9.49 -25.98
C PRO A 94 15.34 10.44 -25.39
N LEU A 95 14.94 11.61 -24.86
CA LEU A 95 15.85 12.54 -24.20
C LEU A 95 16.33 11.94 -22.88
N THR A 96 17.64 11.91 -22.68
CA THR A 96 18.27 11.49 -21.43
C THR A 96 19.20 12.57 -20.92
N ASP A 97 19.21 12.76 -19.61
CA ASP A 97 20.14 13.64 -18.91
C ASP A 97 20.84 12.84 -17.81
N THR A 98 21.72 13.48 -17.05
CA THR A 98 22.45 12.87 -15.94
C THR A 98 22.37 13.79 -14.75
N THR A 99 21.98 13.25 -13.58
CA THR A 99 21.94 14.00 -12.33
C THR A 99 23.30 14.65 -12.07
N PRO A 100 23.37 15.82 -11.41
CA PRO A 100 24.63 16.43 -11.02
C PRO A 100 25.61 15.53 -10.22
N PHE A 101 25.18 14.38 -9.69
CA PHE A 101 26.05 13.37 -9.08
C PHE A 101 26.43 12.18 -9.98
N GLY A 102 25.78 11.98 -11.13
CA GLY A 102 26.24 11.06 -12.18
C GLY A 102 25.25 9.99 -12.63
N ASP A 103 24.02 10.00 -12.12
CA ASP A 103 23.02 8.98 -12.41
C ASP A 103 22.22 9.34 -13.67
N PRO A 104 22.16 8.47 -14.71
CA PRO A 104 21.44 8.75 -15.94
C PRO A 104 19.94 8.51 -15.75
N PHE A 105 19.09 9.30 -16.43
CA PHE A 105 17.63 9.12 -16.39
C PHE A 105 16.98 9.62 -17.69
N LEU A 106 15.71 9.27 -17.93
CA LEU A 106 14.93 9.79 -19.06
C LEU A 106 14.32 11.15 -18.68
N GLY A 107 14.71 12.19 -19.40
CA GLY A 107 14.54 13.60 -19.04
C GLY A 107 15.80 14.39 -19.42
N GLN A 108 16.05 15.59 -18.92
CA GLN A 108 15.18 16.45 -18.12
C GLN A 108 14.05 17.02 -19.02
N PHE A 109 12.80 16.86 -18.59
CA PHE A 109 11.61 17.37 -19.26
C PHE A 109 11.01 18.57 -18.50
N SER A 110 10.30 19.44 -19.22
CA SER A 110 9.38 20.44 -18.66
C SER A 110 7.95 19.93 -18.94
N SER A 111 7.16 20.62 -19.76
CA SER A 111 5.79 20.21 -20.14
C SER A 111 5.72 19.24 -21.34
N GLU A 112 6.84 18.65 -21.77
CA GLU A 112 6.81 17.58 -22.77
C GLU A 112 6.18 16.29 -22.23
N THR A 113 5.51 15.53 -23.10
CA THR A 113 5.11 14.14 -22.84
C THR A 113 6.16 13.19 -23.43
N THR A 114 6.41 12.06 -22.76
CA THR A 114 7.11 10.91 -23.35
C THR A 114 6.27 9.64 -23.22
N THR A 115 6.27 8.84 -24.28
CA THR A 115 5.40 7.65 -24.45
C THR A 115 6.28 6.43 -24.58
N LEU A 116 6.02 5.39 -23.77
CA LEU A 116 6.55 4.05 -24.00
C LEU A 116 5.56 3.25 -24.85
N SER A 117 5.96 2.81 -26.04
CA SER A 117 5.13 2.02 -26.96
C SER A 117 5.73 0.64 -27.22
N LEU A 118 5.15 -0.40 -26.60
CA LEU A 118 5.56 -1.79 -26.78
C LEU A 118 4.58 -2.55 -27.68
N SER A 119 5.10 -3.52 -28.45
CA SER A 119 4.30 -4.30 -29.40
C SER A 119 4.78 -5.76 -29.46
N ASN A 120 3.89 -6.65 -29.90
CA ASN A 120 4.09 -8.11 -29.89
C ASN A 120 4.22 -8.70 -28.48
N LEU A 121 3.43 -8.15 -27.53
CA LEU A 121 3.35 -8.67 -26.17
C LEU A 121 2.89 -10.14 -26.19
N PRO A 122 3.46 -11.03 -25.36
CA PRO A 122 2.92 -12.38 -25.13
C PRO A 122 1.46 -12.31 -24.63
N THR A 123 0.69 -13.39 -24.77
CA THR A 123 -0.70 -13.43 -24.25
C THR A 123 -0.71 -13.32 -22.73
N HIS A 124 -1.50 -12.38 -22.20
CA HIS A 124 -1.63 -12.06 -20.78
C HIS A 124 -3.03 -11.54 -20.44
N THR A 125 -3.33 -11.37 -19.15
CA THR A 125 -4.57 -10.82 -18.60
C THR A 125 -4.37 -9.59 -17.71
N ALA A 126 -3.12 -9.32 -17.28
CA ALA A 126 -2.76 -8.11 -16.55
C ALA A 126 -1.34 -7.64 -16.92
N VAL A 127 -1.10 -6.34 -16.73
CA VAL A 127 0.20 -5.69 -16.82
C VAL A 127 0.52 -5.02 -15.48
N THR A 128 1.77 -5.10 -15.05
CA THR A 128 2.34 -4.28 -13.97
C THR A 128 3.38 -3.33 -14.54
N LEU A 129 3.18 -2.03 -14.35
CA LEU A 129 4.15 -0.97 -14.61
C LEU A 129 4.89 -0.65 -13.31
N ASN A 130 6.22 -0.63 -13.34
CA ASN A 130 7.07 -0.10 -12.27
C ASN A 130 7.94 1.03 -12.85
N PHE A 131 8.18 2.11 -12.10
CA PHE A 131 9.14 3.17 -12.45
C PHE A 131 9.42 4.09 -11.26
N SER A 132 10.55 4.81 -11.31
CA SER A 132 10.88 5.93 -10.43
C SER A 132 10.54 7.25 -11.14
N PHE A 133 9.86 8.17 -10.46
CA PHE A 133 9.57 9.53 -10.91
C PHE A 133 10.48 10.53 -10.19
N TYR A 134 11.19 11.36 -10.96
CA TYR A 134 12.09 12.39 -10.44
C TYR A 134 11.40 13.75 -10.55
N ALA A 135 10.94 14.30 -9.44
CA ALA A 135 10.49 15.69 -9.35
C ALA A 135 11.71 16.58 -9.06
N LEU A 136 12.06 17.48 -9.98
CA LEU A 136 13.32 18.21 -9.96
C LEU A 136 13.12 19.72 -9.86
N ASN A 137 13.96 20.36 -9.04
CA ASN A 137 13.89 21.77 -8.64
C ASN A 137 12.62 22.07 -7.82
N THR A 138 11.86 23.14 -8.07
CA THR A 138 10.84 23.68 -7.14
C THR A 138 9.40 23.31 -7.52
N TRP A 139 9.00 22.04 -7.41
CA TRP A 139 7.58 21.69 -7.60
C TRP A 139 6.72 22.31 -6.47
N ASP A 140 5.75 23.16 -6.84
CA ASP A 140 5.01 24.07 -5.96
C ASP A 140 3.65 23.53 -5.46
N GLY A 141 3.22 22.34 -5.92
CA GLY A 141 2.09 21.61 -5.35
C GLY A 141 0.73 22.08 -5.86
N ILE A 142 -0.13 22.55 -4.95
CA ILE A 142 -1.47 23.08 -5.28
C ILE A 142 -1.51 24.63 -5.35
N ASN A 143 -0.35 25.29 -5.33
CA ASN A 143 -0.29 26.75 -5.16
C ASN A 143 -0.94 27.48 -6.36
N PRO A 144 -2.01 28.26 -6.17
CA PRO A 144 -2.77 28.84 -7.29
C PRO A 144 -2.05 29.97 -8.05
N ASN A 145 -0.84 30.36 -7.65
CA ASN A 145 -0.04 31.38 -8.32
C ASN A 145 1.19 30.82 -9.04
N TYR A 146 1.55 29.56 -8.78
CA TYR A 146 2.79 28.95 -9.24
C TYR A 146 2.53 27.56 -9.83
N GLY A 147 1.89 26.66 -9.07
CA GLY A 147 1.29 25.42 -9.59
C GLY A 147 -0.13 25.61 -10.17
N PRO A 148 -0.94 24.54 -10.31
CA PRO A 148 -0.73 23.20 -9.76
C PRO A 148 0.22 22.32 -10.60
N ASP A 149 1.24 21.77 -9.95
CA ASP A 149 2.32 21.02 -10.62
C ASP A 149 1.99 19.54 -10.64
N LEU A 150 1.43 19.13 -11.76
CA LEU A 150 0.80 17.84 -11.97
C LEU A 150 1.76 16.88 -12.66
N PHE A 151 1.73 15.61 -12.25
CA PHE A 151 2.29 14.50 -13.01
C PHE A 151 1.19 13.47 -13.29
N GLU A 152 1.13 13.02 -14.54
CA GLU A 152 0.14 12.09 -15.08
C GLU A 152 0.83 10.88 -15.71
N VAL A 153 0.27 9.70 -15.45
CA VAL A 153 0.63 8.45 -16.14
C VAL A 153 -0.65 7.83 -16.68
N LEU A 154 -0.75 7.74 -18.01
CA LEU A 154 -1.95 7.32 -18.73
C LEU A 154 -1.64 6.14 -19.64
N VAL A 155 -2.41 5.05 -19.52
CA VAL A 155 -2.40 3.97 -20.51
C VAL A 155 -3.34 4.37 -21.66
N GLN A 156 -2.81 4.49 -22.88
CA GLN A 156 -3.61 4.90 -24.04
C GLN A 156 -4.71 3.85 -24.31
N GLY A 157 -5.97 4.29 -24.34
CA GLY A 157 -7.14 3.39 -24.45
C GLY A 157 -7.44 2.58 -23.17
N GLY A 158 -6.73 2.84 -22.07
CA GLY A 158 -6.85 2.17 -20.79
C GLY A 158 -7.04 3.15 -19.62
N PRO A 159 -6.64 2.78 -18.39
CA PRO A 159 -6.78 3.63 -17.21
C PRO A 159 -5.70 4.71 -17.09
N THR A 160 -6.07 5.84 -16.49
CA THR A 160 -5.12 6.75 -15.82
C THR A 160 -4.61 6.06 -14.55
N LEU A 161 -3.30 5.84 -14.44
CA LEU A 161 -2.67 5.16 -13.30
C LEU A 161 -2.28 6.14 -12.19
N LEU A 162 -1.91 7.35 -12.58
CA LEU A 162 -1.53 8.44 -11.68
C LEU A 162 -1.99 9.75 -12.30
N TYR A 163 -2.60 10.62 -11.50
CA TYR A 163 -2.91 12.01 -11.87
C TYR A 163 -2.95 12.84 -10.59
N SER A 164 -1.85 13.49 -10.24
CA SER A 164 -1.70 14.15 -8.94
C SER A 164 -0.74 15.32 -9.01
N THR A 165 -0.94 16.30 -8.12
CA THR A 165 0.11 17.29 -7.85
C THR A 165 1.17 16.73 -6.91
N PHE A 166 2.39 17.22 -7.06
CA PHE A 166 3.54 16.93 -6.21
C PHE A 166 4.13 18.24 -5.71
N SER A 167 4.71 18.24 -4.51
CA SER A 167 5.49 19.38 -4.03
C SER A 167 6.74 18.92 -3.33
N ILE A 168 7.82 19.68 -3.48
CA ILE A 168 9.11 19.40 -2.81
C ILE A 168 9.28 20.30 -1.57
N TRP A 169 8.31 21.18 -1.28
CA TRP A 169 8.35 22.11 -0.14
C TRP A 169 7.92 21.46 1.17
N ASP A 170 8.88 21.27 2.08
CA ASP A 170 8.58 21.04 3.50
C ASP A 170 8.22 22.37 4.18
N THR A 171 6.95 22.76 4.10
CA THR A 171 6.42 23.96 4.78
C THR A 171 5.10 23.70 5.49
N LEU A 172 4.82 24.53 6.49
CA LEU A 172 3.53 24.55 7.20
C LEU A 172 2.44 25.36 6.47
N ASP A 173 2.73 25.91 5.29
CA ASP A 173 1.76 26.64 4.48
C ASP A 173 1.10 25.69 3.48
N THR A 174 -0.18 25.39 3.74
CA THR A 174 -0.98 24.42 2.97
C THR A 174 -1.21 24.81 1.52
N LEU A 175 -0.80 26.01 1.09
CA LEU A 175 -0.79 26.40 -0.33
C LEU A 175 0.34 25.72 -1.12
N TRP A 176 1.43 25.31 -0.47
CA TRP A 176 2.56 24.58 -1.07
C TRP A 176 2.49 23.08 -0.78
N TRP A 177 1.29 22.58 -0.50
CA TRP A 177 1.04 21.17 -0.25
C TRP A 177 0.66 20.47 -1.56
N GLN A 178 0.75 19.16 -1.57
CA GLN A 178 0.48 18.32 -2.74
C GLN A 178 -0.83 17.56 -2.59
N THR A 179 -1.32 16.95 -3.68
CA THR A 179 -2.47 16.03 -3.61
C THR A 179 -2.04 14.58 -3.45
N TYR A 180 -0.83 14.21 -3.86
CA TYR A 180 -0.32 12.84 -3.74
C TYR A 180 -0.23 12.45 -2.24
N PRO A 181 -0.80 11.30 -1.79
CA PRO A 181 -1.19 10.11 -2.58
C PRO A 181 -2.57 10.09 -3.26
N ASP A 182 -3.43 11.10 -3.08
CA ASP A 182 -4.74 11.15 -3.74
C ASP A 182 -4.65 11.70 -5.18
N THR A 183 -5.64 11.37 -6.01
CA THR A 183 -5.83 11.96 -7.34
C THR A 183 -6.18 13.45 -7.22
N TYR A 184 -5.57 14.34 -8.01
CA TYR A 184 -5.93 15.78 -8.02
C TYR A 184 -7.37 15.99 -8.55
N PRO A 185 -8.21 16.86 -7.93
CA PRO A 185 -7.96 17.74 -6.78
C PRO A 185 -8.46 17.14 -5.44
N GLY A 186 -7.88 16.01 -5.02
CA GLY A 186 -8.25 15.25 -3.82
C GLY A 186 -7.75 15.82 -2.49
N GLY A 187 -7.38 14.93 -1.55
CA GLY A 187 -6.84 15.33 -0.24
C GLY A 187 -5.56 16.16 -0.36
N ILE A 188 -5.25 16.94 0.68
CA ILE A 188 -4.10 17.86 0.67
C ILE A 188 -3.09 17.39 1.72
N TYR A 189 -1.87 17.10 1.28
CA TYR A 189 -0.79 16.47 2.05
C TYR A 189 0.49 17.31 2.01
N ALA A 190 1.32 17.26 3.04
CA ALA A 190 2.58 18.01 3.07
C ALA A 190 3.48 17.64 1.87
N GLY A 191 4.29 18.59 1.38
CA GLY A 191 5.27 18.31 0.33
C GLY A 191 6.20 17.16 0.70
N ASN A 192 6.62 16.40 -0.31
CA ASN A 192 7.39 15.16 -0.20
C ASN A 192 6.65 13.97 0.46
N THR A 193 5.33 14.07 0.70
CA THR A 193 4.57 12.92 1.23
C THR A 193 4.66 11.74 0.25
N GLY A 194 5.19 10.61 0.71
CA GLY A 194 5.35 9.40 -0.11
C GLY A 194 6.53 9.42 -1.10
N ALA A 195 7.45 10.38 -0.99
CA ALA A 195 8.75 10.31 -1.67
C ALA A 195 9.61 9.19 -1.06
N SER A 196 10.30 8.41 -1.90
CA SER A 196 11.29 7.43 -1.47
C SER A 196 12.66 8.07 -1.20
N GLN A 197 12.96 9.20 -1.86
CA GLN A 197 14.14 10.02 -1.57
C GLN A 197 13.80 11.52 -1.63
N ILE A 198 14.39 12.31 -0.72
CA ILE A 198 14.30 13.77 -0.72
C ILE A 198 15.72 14.34 -0.83
N GLY A 199 15.98 15.07 -1.91
CA GLY A 199 17.31 15.51 -2.29
C GLY A 199 18.25 14.35 -2.63
N GLY A 200 19.53 14.68 -2.87
CA GLY A 200 20.56 13.68 -3.15
C GLY A 200 20.88 13.47 -4.63
N GLN A 201 20.29 14.25 -5.55
CA GLN A 201 20.61 14.26 -6.99
C GLN A 201 21.50 15.47 -7.37
N GLY A 202 21.54 16.51 -6.54
CA GLY A 202 22.38 17.69 -6.70
C GLY A 202 21.75 18.86 -7.49
N TYR A 203 20.45 18.74 -7.81
CA TYR A 203 19.58 19.86 -8.17
C TYR A 203 19.32 20.76 -6.94
N TYR A 204 18.72 21.95 -7.14
CA TYR A 204 18.53 22.92 -6.04
C TYR A 204 17.58 22.39 -4.96
N TYR A 205 16.50 21.74 -5.40
CA TYR A 205 15.72 20.77 -4.65
C TYR A 205 15.41 19.58 -5.58
N SER A 206 15.04 18.42 -5.01
CA SER A 206 14.61 17.24 -5.78
C SER A 206 13.89 16.26 -4.86
N ALA A 207 13.02 15.43 -5.41
CA ALA A 207 12.47 14.26 -4.75
C ALA A 207 12.27 13.12 -5.76
N ILE A 208 12.40 11.87 -5.29
CA ILE A 208 12.14 10.66 -6.06
C ILE A 208 10.94 9.94 -5.45
N TYR A 209 10.07 9.41 -6.31
CA TYR A 209 8.89 8.63 -5.95
C TYR A 209 8.91 7.31 -6.73
N ASP A 210 8.83 6.17 -6.05
CA ASP A 210 8.80 4.86 -6.70
C ASP A 210 7.37 4.35 -6.82
N PHE A 211 6.97 4.01 -8.04
CA PHE A 211 5.61 3.64 -8.41
C PHE A 211 5.52 2.19 -8.89
N SER A 212 4.43 1.52 -8.52
CA SER A 212 4.06 0.20 -9.02
C SER A 212 2.54 0.12 -9.22
N PHE A 213 2.10 -0.10 -10.45
CA PHE A 213 0.69 -0.11 -10.83
C PHE A 213 0.36 -1.39 -11.60
N THR A 214 -0.55 -2.21 -11.07
CA THR A 214 -1.08 -3.41 -11.75
C THR A 214 -2.50 -3.17 -12.24
N PHE A 215 -2.75 -3.40 -13.53
CA PHE A 215 -4.04 -3.16 -14.17
C PHE A 215 -4.40 -4.26 -15.17
N PHE A 216 -5.70 -4.39 -15.48
CA PHE A 216 -6.17 -5.32 -16.50
C PHE A 216 -5.72 -4.85 -17.89
N HIS A 217 -5.07 -5.75 -18.62
CA HIS A 217 -4.65 -5.52 -20.00
C HIS A 217 -4.49 -6.88 -20.69
N ASN A 218 -4.93 -6.99 -21.95
CA ASN A 218 -4.87 -8.24 -22.70
C ASN A 218 -4.56 -8.05 -24.20
N GLU A 219 -4.23 -6.82 -24.61
CA GLU A 219 -3.84 -6.53 -25.99
C GLU A 219 -2.40 -6.91 -26.28
N ASN A 220 -2.08 -7.10 -27.56
CA ASN A 220 -0.73 -7.48 -28.01
C ASN A 220 0.25 -6.29 -28.14
N ASN A 221 -0.19 -5.10 -27.74
CA ASN A 221 0.53 -3.84 -27.78
C ASN A 221 0.07 -2.99 -26.60
N ILE A 222 0.92 -2.09 -26.10
CA ILE A 222 0.56 -1.13 -25.04
C ILE A 222 1.33 0.17 -25.29
N SER A 223 0.64 1.30 -25.08
CA SER A 223 1.24 2.63 -25.03
C SER A 223 0.95 3.28 -23.69
N ILE A 224 1.99 3.79 -23.03
CA ILE A 224 1.88 4.48 -21.74
C ILE A 224 2.52 5.86 -21.88
N ASP A 225 1.72 6.90 -21.67
CA ASP A 225 2.15 8.30 -21.66
C ASP A 225 2.55 8.71 -20.23
N PHE A 226 3.67 9.43 -20.12
CA PHE A 226 4.13 10.12 -18.92
C PHE A 226 4.19 11.61 -19.25
N SER A 227 3.46 12.42 -18.48
CA SER A 227 3.26 13.86 -18.76
C SER A 227 3.33 14.68 -17.49
N ALA A 228 3.80 15.92 -17.59
CA ALA A 228 3.67 16.90 -16.52
C ALA A 228 2.97 18.19 -17.00
N TYR A 229 2.22 18.82 -16.10
CA TYR A 229 1.46 20.05 -16.35
C TYR A 229 1.65 21.05 -15.21
N GLY A 230 1.35 22.33 -15.47
CA GLY A 230 1.57 23.42 -14.51
C GLY A 230 2.99 24.01 -14.56
N LEU A 231 3.98 23.17 -14.90
CA LEU A 231 5.39 23.50 -14.77
C LEU A 231 5.83 24.79 -15.49
N GLN A 232 6.71 25.52 -14.81
CA GLN A 232 7.32 26.77 -15.26
C GLN A 232 8.56 26.49 -16.14
N GLU A 233 9.52 27.43 -16.22
CA GLU A 233 10.72 27.21 -17.04
C GLU A 233 11.59 26.06 -16.48
N ILE A 234 12.23 25.27 -17.36
CA ILE A 234 12.96 24.03 -17.01
C ILE A 234 14.06 24.17 -15.94
N THR A 235 14.53 25.39 -15.68
CA THR A 235 15.50 25.69 -14.61
C THR A 235 14.86 25.90 -13.23
N ASP A 236 13.55 26.19 -13.19
CA ASP A 236 12.71 26.31 -12.00
C ASP A 236 12.03 24.98 -11.69
N GLU A 237 11.43 24.33 -12.70
CA GLU A 237 10.65 23.11 -12.52
C GLU A 237 10.83 22.15 -13.69
N SER A 238 11.02 20.88 -13.37
CA SER A 238 11.32 19.85 -14.36
C SER A 238 11.14 18.44 -13.81
N TRP A 239 11.18 17.44 -14.66
CA TRP A 239 11.11 16.04 -14.23
C TRP A 239 11.92 15.09 -15.11
N GLY A 240 11.96 13.84 -14.64
CA GLY A 240 12.32 12.68 -15.44
C GLY A 240 11.77 11.39 -14.84
N ILE A 241 12.06 10.27 -15.48
CA ILE A 241 11.75 8.93 -14.98
C ILE A 241 12.95 8.00 -15.14
N ASP A 242 12.99 6.98 -14.28
CA ASP A 242 14.02 5.96 -14.25
C ASP A 242 13.43 4.58 -13.86
N ASN A 243 14.21 3.50 -13.93
CA ASN A 243 13.84 2.15 -13.50
C ASN A 243 12.52 1.61 -14.09
N VAL A 244 12.19 2.01 -15.32
CA VAL A 244 10.92 1.67 -15.99
C VAL A 244 10.90 0.19 -16.34
N ALA A 245 9.97 -0.59 -15.80
CA ALA A 245 9.79 -2.01 -16.10
C ALA A 245 8.32 -2.38 -16.34
N ILE A 246 8.09 -3.25 -17.31
CA ILE A 246 6.77 -3.82 -17.62
C ILE A 246 6.81 -5.33 -17.38
N GLU A 247 5.92 -5.81 -16.54
CA GLU A 247 5.66 -7.23 -16.28
C GLU A 247 4.26 -7.61 -16.77
N ILE A 248 4.10 -8.84 -17.27
CA ILE A 248 2.81 -9.40 -17.66
C ILE A 248 2.44 -10.61 -16.79
N SER A 249 1.13 -10.79 -16.53
CA SER A 249 0.60 -11.95 -15.83
C SER A 249 -0.60 -12.60 -16.54
N ASN A 250 -0.77 -13.92 -16.36
CA ASN A 250 -1.94 -14.70 -16.78
C ASN A 250 -2.82 -15.19 -15.62
N GLU A 251 -2.49 -14.84 -14.37
CA GLU A 251 -3.29 -15.26 -13.23
C GLU A 251 -4.64 -14.51 -13.18
N PRO A 252 -5.71 -15.15 -12.70
CA PRO A 252 -6.96 -14.46 -12.39
C PRO A 252 -6.68 -13.47 -11.26
N THR A 253 -6.67 -12.18 -11.60
CA THR A 253 -6.41 -11.10 -10.66
C THR A 253 -7.57 -10.92 -9.70
N ASP A 254 -7.50 -11.58 -8.54
CA ASP A 254 -8.25 -11.20 -7.32
C ASP A 254 -7.71 -9.86 -6.77
N ILE A 255 -7.74 -8.81 -7.60
CA ILE A 255 -7.37 -7.45 -7.21
C ILE A 255 -8.58 -6.82 -6.51
N PRO A 256 -8.47 -6.42 -5.23
CA PRO A 256 -9.44 -5.52 -4.64
C PRO A 256 -9.34 -4.18 -5.38
N ILE A 257 -10.47 -3.66 -5.84
CA ILE A 257 -10.53 -2.35 -6.50
C ILE A 257 -10.33 -1.26 -5.43
N THR A 258 -9.07 -0.99 -5.08
CA THR A 258 -8.67 0.21 -4.34
C THR A 258 -8.61 1.38 -5.31
N SER A 259 -9.31 2.47 -4.95
CA SER A 259 -9.49 3.71 -5.73
C SER A 259 -9.92 3.55 -7.19
N ILE A 260 -11.23 3.40 -7.43
CA ILE A 260 -11.84 4.13 -8.56
C ILE A 260 -11.99 5.58 -8.10
N THR A 261 -11.04 6.41 -8.50
CA THR A 261 -11.15 7.87 -8.48
C THR A 261 -11.31 8.35 -9.93
N ALA A 262 -11.83 9.55 -10.14
CA ALA A 262 -12.25 10.05 -11.46
C ALA A 262 -11.21 9.83 -12.56
N ILE A 263 -11.67 9.35 -13.72
CA ILE A 263 -10.85 9.25 -14.93
C ILE A 263 -10.70 10.68 -15.48
N ASN A 264 -9.63 11.34 -15.08
CA ASN A 264 -9.13 12.52 -15.75
C ASN A 264 -8.28 12.04 -16.93
N ASN A 265 -8.77 12.27 -18.14
CA ASN A 265 -7.97 12.16 -19.36
C ASN A 265 -7.58 13.57 -19.79
N SER A 266 -6.29 13.90 -19.71
CA SER A 266 -5.71 15.01 -20.48
C SER A 266 -5.57 14.60 -21.97
N PRO A 267 -5.33 15.55 -22.90
CA PRO A 267 -5.98 15.49 -24.22
C PRO A 267 -5.30 14.59 -25.26
N THR A 268 -6.06 13.64 -25.82
CA THR A 268 -5.72 13.01 -27.11
C THR A 268 -6.22 13.88 -28.28
N PRO A 269 -5.34 14.29 -29.22
CA PRO A 269 -5.78 14.84 -30.50
C PRO A 269 -6.54 13.76 -31.27
N LEU A 270 -7.70 14.10 -31.86
CA LEU A 270 -8.63 13.09 -32.40
C LEU A 270 -7.99 12.11 -33.40
N GLY A 271 -7.87 10.86 -32.96
CA GLY A 271 -7.76 9.68 -33.80
C GLY A 271 -9.03 8.84 -33.66
N GLU A 272 -9.87 8.86 -34.70
CA GLU A 272 -11.07 8.03 -34.95
C GLU A 272 -11.58 7.19 -33.76
N ALA A 273 -12.41 7.80 -32.90
CA ALA A 273 -13.16 7.08 -31.87
C ALA A 273 -14.07 6.02 -32.53
N THR A 274 -13.95 4.76 -32.11
CA THR A 274 -14.76 3.68 -32.68
C THR A 274 -16.17 3.69 -32.06
N HIS A 275 -17.18 3.68 -32.93
CA HIS A 275 -18.57 3.94 -32.56
C HIS A 275 -19.13 2.95 -31.54
N LEU A 276 -19.83 3.50 -30.54
CA LEU A 276 -20.55 2.79 -29.48
C LEU A 276 -21.43 1.65 -30.04
N SER A 277 -21.26 0.45 -29.47
CA SER A 277 -22.23 -0.64 -29.61
C SER A 277 -22.94 -0.86 -28.27
N ALA A 278 -24.27 -0.94 -28.33
CA ALA A 278 -25.16 -0.70 -27.19
C ALA A 278 -24.81 -1.48 -25.90
N ILE A 279 -24.48 -0.74 -24.84
CA ILE A 279 -24.31 -1.30 -23.49
C ILE A 279 -25.69 -1.66 -22.93
N ALA A 280 -25.89 -2.93 -22.61
CA ALA A 280 -27.11 -3.39 -21.98
C ALA A 280 -27.24 -2.81 -20.56
N ASN A 281 -28.20 -1.90 -20.38
CA ASN A 281 -28.61 -1.19 -19.15
C ASN A 281 -27.96 0.18 -18.88
N GLY A 282 -27.16 0.76 -19.79
CA GLY A 282 -26.67 2.15 -19.68
C GLY A 282 -27.63 3.20 -20.25
N TYR A 283 -27.31 4.48 -20.06
CA TYR A 283 -27.88 5.61 -20.82
C TYR A 283 -26.78 6.22 -21.71
N ALA A 284 -27.08 6.62 -22.95
CA ALA A 284 -26.10 7.31 -23.81
C ALA A 284 -26.77 8.19 -24.87
N THR A 285 -26.17 9.34 -25.17
CA THR A 285 -26.54 10.23 -26.28
C THR A 285 -25.31 10.95 -26.85
N ASN A 286 -25.09 10.77 -28.16
CA ASN A 286 -24.11 11.51 -28.95
C ASN A 286 -24.75 12.65 -29.78
N PHE A 287 -26.02 12.98 -29.50
CA PHE A 287 -26.81 14.06 -30.13
C PHE A 287 -26.93 14.04 -31.67
N GLU A 288 -26.40 13.04 -32.37
CA GLU A 288 -26.49 12.86 -33.84
C GLU A 288 -27.93 12.69 -34.35
N ALA A 289 -28.81 12.15 -33.49
CA ALA A 289 -30.25 12.05 -33.75
C ALA A 289 -31.01 13.37 -33.43
N GLY A 290 -30.30 14.42 -33.03
CA GLY A 290 -30.82 15.66 -32.46
C GLY A 290 -31.05 15.59 -30.95
N LEU A 291 -31.63 16.66 -30.39
CA LEU A 291 -31.87 16.78 -28.95
C LEU A 291 -32.80 15.70 -28.35
N GLY A 292 -33.56 14.97 -29.17
CA GLY A 292 -34.35 13.81 -28.71
C GLY A 292 -35.28 14.11 -27.53
N GLU A 293 -34.92 13.58 -26.37
CA GLU A 293 -35.63 13.69 -25.09
C GLU A 293 -35.11 14.81 -24.16
N TRP A 294 -34.22 15.68 -24.66
CA TRP A 294 -33.74 16.84 -23.92
C TRP A 294 -34.56 18.10 -24.22
N GLN A 295 -34.93 18.81 -23.16
CA GLN A 295 -35.57 20.12 -23.23
C GLN A 295 -34.53 21.23 -23.04
N ALA A 296 -34.31 21.99 -24.11
CA ALA A 296 -33.48 23.20 -24.12
C ALA A 296 -34.30 24.45 -23.71
N THR A 297 -33.68 25.34 -22.92
CA THR A 297 -34.15 26.69 -22.62
C THR A 297 -33.00 27.71 -22.72
N GLY A 298 -33.28 29.01 -22.77
CA GLY A 298 -32.25 30.03 -22.95
C GLY A 298 -31.58 29.93 -24.33
N LEU A 299 -30.24 29.91 -24.36
CA LEU A 299 -29.44 29.83 -25.59
C LEU A 299 -28.95 28.42 -25.95
N TRP A 300 -29.49 27.36 -25.34
CA TRP A 300 -29.18 25.98 -25.75
C TRP A 300 -29.69 25.67 -27.16
N ASN A 301 -28.79 25.30 -28.06
CA ASN A 301 -29.00 24.99 -29.47
C ASN A 301 -28.27 23.68 -29.82
N LEU A 302 -28.68 23.03 -30.91
CA LEU A 302 -27.89 21.96 -31.55
C LEU A 302 -27.12 22.57 -32.72
N LEU A 303 -25.80 22.35 -32.76
CA LEU A 303 -24.95 22.69 -33.90
C LEU A 303 -24.57 21.41 -34.67
N THR A 304 -24.15 21.61 -35.91
CA THR A 304 -23.39 20.63 -36.69
C THR A 304 -21.92 21.04 -36.77
N ASP A 305 -21.03 20.10 -37.09
CA ASP A 305 -19.63 20.33 -37.48
C ASP A 305 -19.44 21.50 -38.50
N SER A 306 -20.37 21.63 -39.46
CA SER A 306 -20.38 22.66 -40.49
C SER A 306 -20.83 24.05 -40.02
N SER A 307 -21.18 24.20 -38.73
CA SER A 307 -21.56 25.46 -38.12
C SER A 307 -20.33 26.38 -37.95
N PRO A 308 -20.42 27.67 -38.30
CA PRO A 308 -19.34 28.62 -38.02
C PRO A 308 -19.03 28.78 -36.53
N CYS A 309 -19.96 28.40 -35.64
CA CYS A 309 -19.74 28.43 -34.19
C CYS A 309 -19.13 27.14 -33.66
N ALA A 310 -19.34 26.00 -34.32
CA ALA A 310 -18.64 24.75 -33.98
C ALA A 310 -17.17 24.80 -34.43
N ALA A 311 -16.85 25.60 -35.47
CA ALA A 311 -15.52 25.71 -36.05
C ALA A 311 -14.39 26.11 -35.06
N ALA A 312 -14.71 26.83 -33.97
CA ALA A 312 -13.75 27.17 -32.92
C ALA A 312 -13.45 26.00 -31.97
N ALA A 313 -14.38 25.05 -31.88
CA ALA A 313 -14.30 23.83 -31.08
C ALA A 313 -14.15 22.59 -31.99
N LEU A 314 -13.46 22.71 -33.12
CA LEU A 314 -13.12 21.56 -33.97
C LEU A 314 -11.74 20.98 -33.59
N PRO A 315 -11.58 19.64 -33.62
CA PRO A 315 -12.61 18.67 -33.97
C PRO A 315 -13.60 18.45 -32.81
N VAL A 316 -14.88 18.22 -33.12
CA VAL A 316 -15.89 17.79 -32.13
C VAL A 316 -15.73 16.29 -31.83
N PRO A 317 -16.10 15.81 -30.63
CA PRO A 317 -15.94 14.39 -30.25
C PRO A 317 -16.72 13.41 -31.13
N SER A 318 -17.96 13.73 -31.47
CA SER A 318 -18.81 12.94 -32.37
C SER A 318 -18.62 13.30 -33.86
N GLU A 319 -19.31 12.60 -34.77
CA GLU A 319 -19.05 12.74 -36.22
C GLU A 319 -19.64 14.01 -36.85
N THR A 320 -20.81 14.48 -36.40
CA THR A 320 -21.48 15.64 -37.03
C THR A 320 -22.27 16.58 -36.11
N HIS A 321 -22.60 16.29 -34.84
CA HIS A 321 -23.46 17.17 -34.01
C HIS A 321 -22.94 17.46 -32.60
N VAL A 322 -23.26 18.65 -32.06
CA VAL A 322 -22.89 19.04 -30.69
C VAL A 322 -23.94 19.97 -30.09
N VAL A 323 -24.17 19.91 -28.78
CA VAL A 323 -25.11 20.82 -28.10
C VAL A 323 -24.34 22.03 -27.56
N TYR A 324 -24.91 23.22 -27.71
CA TYR A 324 -24.20 24.50 -27.56
C TYR A 324 -25.05 25.55 -26.86
N TYR A 325 -24.52 26.18 -25.82
CA TYR A 325 -25.10 27.37 -25.19
C TYR A 325 -24.52 28.64 -25.79
N GLY A 326 -25.27 29.28 -26.69
CA GLY A 326 -24.91 30.57 -27.27
C GLY A 326 -25.72 30.90 -28.52
N GLN A 327 -25.49 32.08 -29.08
CA GLN A 327 -26.20 32.55 -30.27
C GLN A 327 -25.54 32.00 -31.55
N THR A 328 -26.30 31.26 -32.35
CA THR A 328 -25.82 30.62 -33.58
C THR A 328 -25.45 31.58 -34.72
N THR A 329 -25.70 32.89 -34.56
CA THR A 329 -25.39 33.93 -35.55
C THR A 329 -24.15 34.76 -35.22
N THR A 330 -23.81 34.90 -33.94
CA THR A 330 -22.65 35.68 -33.46
C THR A 330 -21.58 34.80 -32.83
N CYS A 331 -21.89 33.52 -32.58
CA CYS A 331 -21.02 32.55 -31.93
C CYS A 331 -20.53 33.04 -30.56
N ASN A 332 -21.47 33.58 -29.77
CA ASN A 332 -21.28 33.97 -28.38
C ASN A 332 -22.62 34.07 -27.62
N PHE A 333 -22.56 34.21 -26.29
CA PHE A 333 -23.75 34.32 -25.44
C PHE A 333 -24.16 35.78 -25.08
N ALA A 334 -23.48 36.78 -25.65
CA ALA A 334 -23.77 38.21 -25.47
C ALA A 334 -25.16 38.65 -25.97
N THR A 335 -26.15 38.63 -25.08
CA THR A 335 -27.52 39.13 -25.39
C THR A 335 -27.72 40.63 -25.13
N GLY A 336 -26.73 41.31 -24.51
CA GLY A 336 -26.88 42.68 -23.99
C GLY A 336 -27.63 42.76 -22.65
N ALA A 337 -27.74 41.61 -21.96
CA ALA A 337 -28.22 41.42 -20.60
C ALA A 337 -27.69 40.06 -20.08
N THR A 338 -27.92 39.76 -18.80
CA THR A 338 -27.70 38.43 -18.22
C THR A 338 -28.50 37.36 -18.96
N THR A 339 -27.91 36.17 -19.08
CA THR A 339 -28.52 35.03 -19.77
C THR A 339 -28.39 33.76 -18.95
N THR A 340 -29.46 32.99 -18.86
CA THR A 340 -29.46 31.67 -18.22
C THR A 340 -30.38 30.71 -18.97
N GLY A 341 -30.01 29.43 -18.98
CA GLY A 341 -30.80 28.40 -19.63
C GLY A 341 -30.32 26.99 -19.29
N THR A 342 -31.20 26.04 -19.53
CA THR A 342 -31.06 24.66 -19.10
C THR A 342 -31.25 23.68 -20.25
N LEU A 343 -30.37 22.70 -20.38
CA LEU A 343 -30.57 21.51 -21.17
C LEU A 343 -30.94 20.39 -20.20
N THR A 344 -32.22 20.03 -20.13
CA THR A 344 -32.77 19.12 -19.10
C THR A 344 -33.29 17.85 -19.73
N LEU A 345 -32.87 16.70 -19.23
CA LEU A 345 -33.43 15.40 -19.63
C LEU A 345 -34.90 15.32 -19.20
N LEU A 346 -35.80 14.87 -20.06
CA LEU A 346 -37.23 14.81 -19.75
C LEU A 346 -37.68 13.55 -19.00
N ASN A 347 -36.92 12.46 -19.12
CA ASN A 347 -37.24 11.16 -18.53
C ASN A 347 -36.21 10.81 -17.43
N PRO A 348 -36.62 10.40 -16.23
CA PRO A 348 -35.67 9.94 -15.22
C PRO A 348 -34.94 8.66 -15.64
N ILE A 349 -33.65 8.59 -15.32
CA ILE A 349 -32.80 7.41 -15.44
C ILE A 349 -32.81 6.70 -14.08
N THR A 350 -33.31 5.47 -14.03
CA THR A 350 -33.27 4.65 -12.82
C THR A 350 -31.84 4.14 -12.58
N LEU A 351 -31.19 4.60 -11.51
CA LEU A 351 -29.90 4.06 -11.09
C LEU A 351 -30.10 2.69 -10.41
N PRO A 352 -29.17 1.73 -10.58
CA PRO A 352 -29.27 0.44 -9.93
C PRO A 352 -29.15 0.58 -8.42
N GLY A 353 -29.65 -0.40 -7.66
CA GLY A 353 -29.55 -0.40 -6.19
C GLY A 353 -28.17 -0.72 -5.63
N VAL A 354 -27.23 -1.18 -6.47
CA VAL A 354 -25.79 -1.35 -6.18
C VAL A 354 -24.99 -1.16 -7.48
N GLY A 355 -23.68 -0.99 -7.37
CA GLY A 355 -22.76 -0.83 -8.49
C GLY A 355 -22.03 0.50 -8.38
N THR A 356 -21.28 0.84 -9.44
CA THR A 356 -20.56 2.12 -9.56
C THR A 356 -21.04 2.82 -10.83
N PRO A 357 -22.23 3.46 -10.82
CA PRO A 357 -22.72 4.22 -11.96
C PRO A 357 -21.86 5.48 -12.16
N ILE A 358 -21.27 5.65 -13.34
CA ILE A 358 -20.48 6.82 -13.70
C ILE A 358 -21.18 7.58 -14.82
N LEU A 359 -21.45 8.86 -14.60
CA LEU A 359 -21.80 9.82 -15.66
C LEU A 359 -20.51 10.29 -16.33
N SER A 360 -20.45 10.22 -17.65
CA SER A 360 -19.40 10.82 -18.48
C SER A 360 -20.02 11.77 -19.51
N LEU A 361 -19.29 12.82 -19.89
CA LEU A 361 -19.60 13.66 -21.05
C LEU A 361 -18.34 14.35 -21.56
N TRP A 362 -18.37 14.80 -22.82
CA TRP A 362 -17.39 15.75 -23.33
C TRP A 362 -17.89 17.19 -23.15
N SER A 363 -16.96 18.09 -22.81
CA SER A 363 -17.20 19.50 -22.56
C SER A 363 -16.15 20.36 -23.28
N TYR A 364 -16.55 21.49 -23.84
CA TYR A 364 -15.67 22.55 -24.35
C TYR A 364 -16.28 23.89 -23.97
N GLU A 365 -15.49 24.85 -23.52
CA GLU A 365 -16.02 26.15 -23.11
C GLU A 365 -15.09 27.33 -23.40
N GLN A 366 -15.70 28.51 -23.51
CA GLN A 366 -15.05 29.82 -23.46
C GLN A 366 -16.04 30.79 -22.83
N THR A 367 -15.65 31.42 -21.72
CA THR A 367 -16.47 32.29 -20.87
C THR A 367 -15.58 33.38 -20.23
N GLU A 368 -16.14 34.24 -19.38
CA GLU A 368 -15.31 35.11 -18.51
C GLU A 368 -14.60 34.31 -17.40
N CYS A 369 -15.03 33.06 -17.15
CA CYS A 369 -14.46 32.14 -16.18
C CYS A 369 -13.21 31.42 -16.72
N GLY A 370 -12.08 32.13 -16.79
CA GLY A 370 -10.80 31.63 -17.33
C GLY A 370 -10.13 30.45 -16.59
N GLY A 371 -10.76 29.27 -16.61
CA GLY A 371 -10.21 27.99 -16.12
C GLY A 371 -10.14 27.80 -14.60
N GLY A 372 -10.76 28.68 -13.81
CA GLY A 372 -10.60 28.72 -12.35
C GLY A 372 -11.81 28.21 -11.54
N ILE A 373 -11.56 27.37 -10.53
CA ILE A 373 -12.57 26.99 -9.52
C ILE A 373 -12.93 28.21 -8.66
N ASN A 374 -14.22 28.53 -8.53
CA ASN A 374 -14.76 29.76 -7.92
C ASN A 374 -14.52 31.07 -8.70
N CYS A 375 -14.65 31.06 -10.03
CA CYS A 375 -14.95 32.30 -10.74
C CYS A 375 -16.30 32.88 -10.26
N GLY A 376 -16.37 34.21 -10.11
CA GLY A 376 -17.58 34.92 -9.65
C GLY A 376 -18.43 35.50 -10.79
N TYR A 377 -18.28 34.95 -12.00
CA TYR A 377 -18.82 35.41 -13.27
C TYR A 377 -19.66 34.26 -13.88
N ASP A 378 -19.49 33.94 -15.16
CA ASP A 378 -20.17 32.83 -15.83
C ASP A 378 -20.02 31.45 -15.16
N HIS A 379 -21.15 30.80 -14.87
CA HIS A 379 -21.21 29.45 -14.31
C HIS A 379 -21.82 28.41 -15.29
N ARG A 380 -21.27 27.19 -15.23
CA ARG A 380 -21.66 26.04 -16.05
C ARG A 380 -21.92 24.83 -15.15
N TYR A 381 -23.14 24.66 -14.66
CA TYR A 381 -23.46 23.62 -13.68
C TYR A 381 -23.89 22.31 -14.35
N ILE A 382 -23.28 21.20 -13.91
CA ILE A 382 -23.76 19.84 -14.14
C ILE A 382 -24.59 19.47 -12.91
N GLU A 383 -25.90 19.24 -13.08
CA GLU A 383 -26.85 19.09 -11.98
C GLU A 383 -27.71 17.83 -12.16
N ILE A 384 -28.01 17.14 -11.06
CA ILE A 384 -29.01 16.06 -11.03
C ILE A 384 -30.17 16.36 -10.09
N SER A 385 -31.28 15.63 -10.23
CA SER A 385 -32.42 15.69 -9.33
C SER A 385 -32.96 14.29 -9.03
N THR A 386 -33.10 13.96 -7.74
CA THR A 386 -33.70 12.72 -7.24
C THR A 386 -35.19 12.85 -6.88
N ASP A 387 -35.78 14.03 -7.08
CA ASP A 387 -37.18 14.36 -6.73
C ASP A 387 -38.02 14.78 -7.95
N ASN A 388 -37.63 14.31 -9.13
CA ASN A 388 -38.27 14.61 -10.42
C ASN A 388 -38.30 16.13 -10.74
N GLY A 389 -37.18 16.81 -10.46
CA GLY A 389 -36.89 18.17 -10.89
C GLY A 389 -37.37 19.27 -9.95
N ALA A 390 -37.86 18.93 -8.74
CA ALA A 390 -38.34 19.91 -7.76
C ALA A 390 -37.18 20.58 -7.00
N SER A 391 -36.08 19.86 -6.78
CA SER A 391 -34.79 20.35 -6.32
C SER A 391 -33.65 19.76 -7.15
N TRP A 392 -32.50 20.42 -7.16
CA TRP A 392 -31.35 20.09 -7.99
C TRP A 392 -30.07 20.13 -7.16
N ILE A 393 -29.18 19.16 -7.41
CA ILE A 393 -27.91 18.94 -6.74
C ILE A 393 -26.82 19.13 -7.79
N THR A 394 -25.92 20.08 -7.59
CA THR A 394 -24.74 20.27 -8.44
C THR A 394 -23.75 19.13 -8.20
N LEU A 395 -23.36 18.42 -9.26
CA LEU A 395 -22.26 17.44 -9.25
C LEU A 395 -20.90 18.12 -9.45
N GLY A 396 -20.85 19.14 -10.29
CA GLY A 396 -19.68 19.97 -10.53
C GLY A 396 -19.95 21.10 -11.50
N GLU A 397 -18.89 21.80 -11.88
CA GLU A 397 -18.89 22.82 -12.93
C GLU A 397 -17.83 22.50 -14.00
N GLY A 398 -17.79 23.24 -15.10
CA GLY A 398 -16.68 23.14 -16.06
C GLY A 398 -15.36 23.73 -15.53
N TYR A 399 -14.22 23.32 -16.09
CA TYR A 399 -12.88 23.66 -15.59
C TYR A 399 -11.84 24.11 -16.64
N GLN A 400 -12.05 23.90 -17.94
CA GLN A 400 -10.98 23.91 -18.95
C GLN A 400 -11.46 24.65 -20.21
N GLU A 401 -10.94 25.86 -20.43
CA GLU A 401 -11.35 26.66 -21.59
C GLU A 401 -10.54 26.35 -22.86
N ASN A 402 -11.16 26.55 -24.02
CA ASN A 402 -10.57 26.45 -25.36
C ASN A 402 -10.16 25.04 -25.84
N ILE A 403 -10.42 23.99 -25.07
CA ILE A 403 -10.12 22.60 -25.42
C ILE A 403 -11.32 21.69 -25.11
N TRP A 404 -11.46 20.59 -25.85
CA TRP A 404 -12.38 19.52 -25.48
C TRP A 404 -11.76 18.66 -24.38
N TYR A 405 -12.52 18.45 -23.31
CA TYR A 405 -12.12 17.61 -22.18
C TYR A 405 -13.30 16.74 -21.74
N GLN A 406 -13.00 15.57 -21.18
CA GLN A 406 -14.02 14.68 -20.66
C GLN A 406 -14.26 14.95 -19.17
N LEU A 407 -15.52 15.12 -18.78
CA LEU A 407 -15.94 15.17 -17.38
C LEU A 407 -16.48 13.81 -16.97
N THR A 408 -16.12 13.34 -15.78
CA THR A 408 -16.69 12.14 -15.15
C THR A 408 -17.20 12.43 -13.73
N PHE A 409 -18.34 11.84 -13.36
CA PHE A 409 -18.97 12.02 -12.05
C PHE A 409 -19.46 10.68 -11.49
N ASP A 410 -19.08 10.38 -10.25
CA ASP A 410 -19.60 9.22 -9.51
C ASP A 410 -21.06 9.46 -9.07
N LEU A 411 -21.95 8.56 -9.48
CA LEU A 411 -23.36 8.56 -9.10
C LEU A 411 -23.69 7.51 -8.02
N SER A 412 -22.70 6.81 -7.48
CA SER A 412 -22.86 5.83 -6.39
C SER A 412 -23.59 6.39 -5.15
N PRO A 413 -23.48 7.68 -4.77
CA PRO A 413 -24.30 8.27 -3.70
C PRO A 413 -25.81 8.24 -3.95
N TYR A 414 -26.25 8.03 -5.20
CA TYR A 414 -27.65 8.11 -5.63
C TYR A 414 -28.24 6.75 -6.04
N LEU A 415 -27.53 5.64 -5.80
CA LEU A 415 -27.97 4.26 -6.07
C LEU A 415 -29.43 3.99 -5.61
N GLY A 416 -30.19 3.33 -6.47
CA GLY A 416 -31.57 2.94 -6.23
C GLY A 416 -32.60 4.07 -6.36
N ASN A 417 -32.19 5.27 -6.76
CA ASN A 417 -33.08 6.40 -7.06
C ASN A 417 -33.23 6.59 -8.58
N ASP A 418 -34.35 7.17 -8.98
CA ASP A 418 -34.51 7.76 -10.30
C ASP A 418 -33.86 9.14 -10.31
N ILE A 419 -32.98 9.42 -11.29
CA ILE A 419 -32.34 10.72 -11.46
C ILE A 419 -32.79 11.42 -12.75
N LEU A 420 -32.99 12.72 -12.71
CA LEU A 420 -32.95 13.58 -13.90
C LEU A 420 -31.58 14.24 -13.99
N LEU A 421 -31.05 14.41 -15.20
CA LEU A 421 -29.80 15.12 -15.49
C LEU A 421 -30.10 16.46 -16.17
N ARG A 422 -29.34 17.50 -15.82
CA ARG A 422 -29.45 18.85 -16.39
C ARG A 422 -28.08 19.52 -16.47
N PHE A 423 -27.89 20.26 -17.57
CA PHE A 423 -26.81 21.23 -17.72
C PHE A 423 -27.41 22.63 -17.65
N ARG A 424 -26.89 23.50 -16.77
CA ARG A 424 -27.39 24.87 -16.58
C ARG A 424 -26.26 25.87 -16.78
N PHE A 425 -26.46 26.79 -17.72
CA PHE A 425 -25.60 27.96 -17.90
C PHE A 425 -26.23 29.16 -17.19
N ASP A 426 -25.42 30.00 -16.55
CA ASP A 426 -25.83 31.25 -15.92
C ASP A 426 -24.70 32.28 -16.07
N SER A 427 -24.92 33.37 -16.81
CA SER A 427 -23.85 34.33 -17.07
C SER A 427 -23.53 35.25 -15.88
N VAL A 428 -24.36 35.23 -14.82
CA VAL A 428 -24.28 36.08 -13.61
C VAL A 428 -24.41 37.60 -13.88
N ASP A 429 -23.66 38.18 -14.80
CA ASP A 429 -23.80 39.56 -15.27
C ASP A 429 -23.83 39.69 -16.82
N ASP A 430 -23.73 40.93 -17.32
CA ASP A 430 -23.82 41.30 -18.74
C ASP A 430 -22.51 41.80 -19.36
N ILE A 431 -21.39 41.63 -18.63
CA ILE A 431 -20.02 41.99 -19.02
C ILE A 431 -19.36 40.78 -19.69
N ALA A 432 -18.39 41.03 -20.58
CA ALA A 432 -17.52 40.03 -21.22
C ALA A 432 -18.17 38.84 -21.98
N ASN A 433 -19.50 38.71 -22.04
CA ASN A 433 -20.27 37.63 -22.70
C ASN A 433 -20.01 37.42 -24.22
N GLU A 434 -19.00 38.07 -24.82
CA GLU A 434 -18.62 37.94 -26.22
C GLU A 434 -17.81 36.65 -26.54
N TYR A 435 -17.51 35.82 -25.54
CA TYR A 435 -16.93 34.46 -25.70
C TYR A 435 -17.93 33.44 -26.27
N LEU A 436 -17.43 32.32 -26.79
CA LEU A 436 -18.24 31.30 -27.47
C LEU A 436 -19.41 30.78 -26.61
N GLY A 437 -19.15 30.44 -25.35
CA GLY A 437 -20.10 29.80 -24.44
C GLY A 437 -19.69 28.37 -24.10
N TRP A 438 -20.66 27.47 -23.95
CA TRP A 438 -20.43 26.08 -23.52
C TRP A 438 -20.94 25.09 -24.56
N LEU A 439 -20.13 24.10 -24.91
CA LEU A 439 -20.47 22.99 -25.79
C LEU A 439 -20.40 21.67 -25.01
N ILE A 440 -21.33 20.76 -25.30
CA ILE A 440 -21.45 19.44 -24.68
C ILE A 440 -21.68 18.40 -25.77
N ASP A 441 -21.00 17.27 -25.66
CA ASP A 441 -21.17 16.11 -26.53
C ASP A 441 -21.10 14.79 -25.74
N ASP A 442 -21.49 13.68 -26.38
CA ASP A 442 -21.25 12.30 -25.94
C ASP A 442 -21.52 12.05 -24.44
N VAL A 443 -22.77 12.30 -24.01
CA VAL A 443 -23.23 12.12 -22.62
C VAL A 443 -23.63 10.66 -22.39
N GLU A 444 -22.97 9.98 -21.46
CA GLU A 444 -23.22 8.58 -21.09
C GLU A 444 -23.39 8.41 -19.58
N ILE A 445 -24.21 7.44 -19.15
CA ILE A 445 -24.18 6.86 -17.81
C ILE A 445 -23.93 5.37 -17.94
N SER A 446 -22.68 4.99 -17.66
CA SER A 446 -22.25 3.59 -17.61
C SER A 446 -22.69 2.94 -16.30
N GLN A 447 -23.07 1.66 -16.36
CA GLN A 447 -23.53 0.90 -15.19
C GLN A 447 -22.54 -0.23 -14.89
N GLY A 448 -21.62 0.01 -13.94
CA GLY A 448 -20.69 -1.00 -13.45
C GLY A 448 -21.41 -2.23 -12.88
N GLY A 449 -21.40 -3.34 -13.62
CA GLY A 449 -22.27 -4.48 -13.36
C GLY A 449 -21.78 -5.45 -12.28
N VAL A 450 -22.43 -5.46 -11.12
CA VAL A 450 -22.43 -6.57 -10.15
C VAL A 450 -23.79 -6.66 -9.43
N GLY A 451 -24.22 -7.87 -9.06
CA GLY A 451 -25.60 -8.13 -8.64
C GLY A 451 -26.00 -7.52 -7.28
N SER A 452 -27.21 -6.95 -7.21
CA SER A 452 -27.73 -6.29 -6.00
C SER A 452 -28.41 -7.22 -4.99
N GLY A 453 -28.45 -6.76 -3.74
CA GLY A 453 -29.18 -7.40 -2.64
C GLY A 453 -28.60 -8.76 -2.19
N ILE A 454 -27.34 -9.05 -2.54
CA ILE A 454 -26.70 -10.31 -2.22
C ILE A 454 -26.27 -10.32 -0.74
N SER A 455 -26.96 -11.15 0.04
CA SER A 455 -26.53 -11.56 1.36
C SER A 455 -25.59 -12.76 1.26
N TYR A 456 -24.48 -12.70 2.00
CA TYR A 456 -23.46 -13.72 2.02
C TYR A 456 -23.44 -14.39 3.40
N ALA A 457 -23.67 -15.70 3.42
CA ALA A 457 -23.60 -16.55 4.60
C ALA A 457 -22.50 -17.60 4.41
N TRP A 458 -21.63 -17.75 5.40
CA TRP A 458 -20.46 -18.61 5.33
C TRP A 458 -20.54 -19.74 6.35
N ALA A 459 -20.17 -20.95 5.93
CA ALA A 459 -19.88 -22.07 6.81
C ALA A 459 -18.43 -22.50 6.56
N PHE A 460 -17.56 -22.36 7.56
CA PHE A 460 -16.11 -22.56 7.39
C PHE A 460 -15.70 -24.05 7.39
N GLY A 461 -16.60 -24.94 7.81
CA GLY A 461 -16.39 -26.40 7.78
C GLY A 461 -15.80 -26.98 9.08
N ASP A 462 -15.36 -26.13 10.01
CA ASP A 462 -14.97 -26.48 11.38
C ASP A 462 -16.14 -26.44 12.39
N GLY A 463 -17.30 -25.92 11.96
CA GLY A 463 -18.49 -25.70 12.77
C GLY A 463 -18.79 -24.22 13.06
N ALA A 464 -17.89 -23.31 12.72
CA ALA A 464 -18.12 -21.87 12.77
C ALA A 464 -18.82 -21.35 11.51
N THR A 465 -19.44 -20.17 11.64
CA THR A 465 -20.20 -19.50 10.57
C THR A 465 -19.90 -18.00 10.52
N GLY A 466 -19.84 -17.44 9.32
CA GLY A 466 -19.62 -16.01 9.07
C GLY A 466 -20.77 -15.37 8.30
N ASN A 467 -20.82 -14.03 8.29
CA ASN A 467 -21.78 -13.24 7.50
C ASN A 467 -21.05 -12.05 6.88
N GLY A 468 -21.57 -11.57 5.74
CA GLY A 468 -20.94 -10.49 4.96
C GLY A 468 -20.09 -11.04 3.82
N GLN A 469 -19.75 -10.18 2.87
CA GLN A 469 -19.07 -10.58 1.63
C GLN A 469 -17.70 -11.17 1.92
N ASN A 470 -16.90 -10.49 2.75
CA ASN A 470 -15.53 -10.84 3.10
C ASN A 470 -15.35 -10.99 4.63
N PRO A 471 -15.82 -12.08 5.26
CA PRO A 471 -15.60 -12.32 6.68
C PRO A 471 -14.21 -12.92 6.92
N SER A 472 -13.53 -12.49 7.99
CA SER A 472 -12.34 -13.17 8.49
C SER A 472 -12.71 -14.33 9.41
N HIS A 473 -11.94 -15.42 9.34
CA HIS A 473 -12.07 -16.58 10.23
C HIS A 473 -10.71 -17.21 10.48
N VAL A 474 -10.49 -17.73 11.69
CA VAL A 474 -9.25 -18.38 12.10
C VAL A 474 -9.55 -19.82 12.48
N TYR A 475 -8.95 -20.77 11.75
CA TYR A 475 -9.09 -22.20 12.03
C TYR A 475 -8.19 -22.59 13.20
N PRO A 476 -8.73 -23.10 14.32
CA PRO A 476 -7.96 -23.32 15.56
C PRO A 476 -7.17 -24.63 15.59
N ALA A 477 -7.26 -25.47 14.56
CA ALA A 477 -6.63 -26.79 14.51
C ALA A 477 -6.25 -27.18 13.08
N VAL A 478 -5.28 -28.08 12.96
CA VAL A 478 -4.83 -28.65 11.69
C VAL A 478 -5.85 -29.61 11.10
N GLY A 479 -6.03 -29.57 9.78
CA GLY A 479 -6.99 -30.38 9.03
C GLY A 479 -7.44 -29.73 7.72
N THR A 480 -8.08 -30.53 6.88
CA THR A 480 -8.79 -30.07 5.67
C THR A 480 -10.21 -29.62 6.05
N TYR A 481 -10.52 -28.36 5.80
CA TYR A 481 -11.85 -27.79 5.96
C TYR A 481 -12.47 -27.50 4.59
N THR A 482 -13.80 -27.42 4.52
CA THR A 482 -14.52 -27.02 3.30
C THR A 482 -15.31 -25.75 3.60
N ALA A 483 -14.70 -24.61 3.27
CA ALA A 483 -15.35 -23.32 3.38
C ALA A 483 -16.41 -23.19 2.27
N THR A 484 -17.63 -22.87 2.67
CA THR A 484 -18.78 -22.71 1.78
C THR A 484 -19.35 -21.30 1.95
N VAL A 485 -19.39 -20.54 0.86
CA VAL A 485 -20.16 -19.29 0.79
C VAL A 485 -21.49 -19.54 0.09
N THR A 486 -22.56 -19.04 0.69
CA THR A 486 -23.89 -18.95 0.07
C THR A 486 -24.18 -17.49 -0.22
N ALA A 487 -24.14 -17.12 -1.49
CA ALA A 487 -24.51 -15.81 -1.99
C ALA A 487 -25.98 -15.85 -2.43
N SER A 488 -26.85 -15.10 -1.76
CA SER A 488 -28.30 -15.15 -2.01
C SER A 488 -28.96 -13.77 -1.98
N ASN A 489 -29.82 -13.53 -2.96
CA ASN A 489 -30.70 -12.36 -3.00
C ASN A 489 -32.17 -12.79 -3.09
N THR A 490 -33.07 -11.84 -3.36
CA THR A 490 -34.52 -12.10 -3.45
C THR A 490 -34.95 -12.97 -4.63
N ILE A 491 -34.04 -13.28 -5.58
CA ILE A 491 -34.32 -13.97 -6.83
C ILE A 491 -33.66 -15.36 -6.86
N ASN A 492 -32.40 -15.47 -6.45
CA ASN A 492 -31.63 -16.71 -6.51
C ASN A 492 -30.64 -16.86 -5.34
N SER A 493 -30.20 -18.09 -5.11
CA SER A 493 -29.15 -18.44 -4.16
C SER A 493 -28.14 -19.34 -4.86
N LEU A 494 -26.88 -18.96 -4.84
CA LEU A 494 -25.76 -19.72 -5.38
C LEU A 494 -24.77 -20.05 -4.26
N THR A 495 -24.11 -21.19 -4.38
CA THR A 495 -23.11 -21.64 -3.41
C THR A 495 -21.80 -21.91 -4.12
N ALA A 496 -20.71 -21.34 -3.59
CA ALA A 496 -19.35 -21.70 -3.97
C ALA A 496 -18.66 -22.35 -2.77
N THR A 497 -17.77 -23.31 -3.04
CA THR A 497 -17.02 -24.05 -2.02
C THR A 497 -15.55 -24.05 -2.36
N THR A 498 -14.70 -23.84 -1.37
CA THR A 498 -13.25 -24.03 -1.48
C THR A 498 -12.75 -24.92 -0.34
N THR A 499 -11.66 -25.65 -0.58
CA THR A 499 -10.97 -26.42 0.46
C THR A 499 -9.91 -25.55 1.10
N VAL A 500 -9.95 -25.43 2.42
CA VAL A 500 -8.92 -24.75 3.21
C VAL A 500 -8.15 -25.81 3.97
N ASP A 501 -6.92 -26.08 3.53
CA ASP A 501 -6.03 -27.03 4.18
C ASP A 501 -5.14 -26.31 5.20
N ILE A 502 -5.37 -26.59 6.48
CA ILE A 502 -4.53 -26.11 7.57
C ILE A 502 -3.55 -27.22 7.93
N PHE A 503 -2.33 -27.13 7.41
CA PHE A 503 -1.27 -28.08 7.72
C PHE A 503 -0.51 -27.67 8.98
N GLU A 504 -0.02 -28.66 9.73
CA GLU A 504 1.01 -28.43 10.73
C GLU A 504 2.32 -28.08 10.01
N THR A 505 2.97 -26.98 10.38
CA THR A 505 4.22 -26.56 9.75
C THR A 505 5.36 -27.48 10.15
N HIS A 506 5.61 -28.51 9.34
CA HIS A 506 6.66 -29.49 9.62
C HIS A 506 7.85 -29.33 8.68
N ILE A 507 8.83 -28.52 9.09
CA ILE A 507 10.15 -28.47 8.44
C ILE A 507 10.85 -29.80 8.71
N SER A 508 11.29 -30.48 7.65
CA SER A 508 12.08 -31.70 7.76
C SER A 508 13.36 -31.62 6.93
N VAL A 509 14.44 -32.18 7.48
CA VAL A 509 15.79 -32.11 6.92
C VAL A 509 16.38 -33.52 6.88
N PHE A 510 16.80 -33.99 5.71
CA PHE A 510 17.37 -35.32 5.53
C PHE A 510 18.63 -35.32 4.64
N PRO A 511 19.74 -35.96 5.06
CA PRO A 511 19.97 -36.48 6.41
C PRO A 511 20.10 -35.34 7.43
N THR A 512 19.79 -35.60 8.71
CA THR A 512 19.87 -34.59 9.78
C THR A 512 21.30 -34.18 10.15
N SER A 513 22.31 -34.86 9.61
CA SER A 513 23.73 -34.56 9.78
C SER A 513 24.54 -35.16 8.62
N LEU A 514 25.61 -34.47 8.20
CA LEU A 514 26.58 -34.95 7.23
C LEU A 514 27.99 -34.85 7.85
N GLU A 515 28.69 -35.97 7.97
CA GLU A 515 30.08 -36.03 8.43
C GLU A 515 30.99 -36.52 7.30
N ALA A 516 32.12 -35.86 7.11
CA ALA A 516 33.12 -36.22 6.12
C ALA A 516 34.54 -36.03 6.68
N THR A 517 35.47 -36.90 6.29
CA THR A 517 36.91 -36.74 6.54
C THR A 517 37.62 -36.83 5.19
N LEU A 518 38.24 -35.73 4.77
CA LEU A 518 38.86 -35.61 3.45
C LEU A 518 40.39 -35.53 3.56
N SER A 519 41.08 -36.16 2.62
CA SER A 519 42.52 -35.97 2.44
C SER A 519 42.81 -34.64 1.72
N GLN A 520 44.05 -34.14 1.81
CA GLN A 520 44.41 -32.89 1.14
C GLN A 520 44.22 -33.00 -0.39
N GLY A 521 43.36 -32.15 -0.95
CA GLY A 521 43.02 -32.13 -2.38
C GLY A 521 41.90 -33.08 -2.80
N GLU A 522 41.26 -33.77 -1.85
CA GLU A 522 40.10 -34.63 -2.10
C GLU A 522 38.81 -33.81 -2.10
N ILE A 523 37.91 -34.07 -3.06
CA ILE A 523 36.62 -33.39 -3.21
C ILE A 523 35.51 -34.43 -3.08
N GLN A 524 34.55 -34.16 -2.20
CA GLN A 524 33.35 -34.96 -2.02
C GLN A 524 32.12 -34.05 -2.09
N SER A 525 31.02 -34.57 -2.64
CA SER A 525 29.73 -33.88 -2.71
C SER A 525 28.69 -34.71 -1.94
N HIS A 526 27.82 -34.01 -1.23
CA HIS A 526 26.68 -34.57 -0.50
C HIS A 526 25.41 -33.80 -0.88
N THR A 527 24.26 -34.44 -0.72
CA THR A 527 22.95 -33.85 -0.98
C THR A 527 22.18 -33.79 0.33
N LEU A 528 21.72 -32.58 0.68
CA LEU A 528 20.74 -32.35 1.73
C LEU A 528 19.38 -32.14 1.08
N THR A 529 18.33 -32.75 1.62
CA THR A 529 16.94 -32.48 1.26
C THR A 529 16.28 -31.75 2.41
N ILE A 530 15.89 -30.50 2.19
CA ILE A 530 15.00 -29.75 3.08
C ILE A 530 13.61 -29.81 2.46
N SER A 531 12.58 -30.07 3.26
CA SER A 531 11.20 -30.13 2.79
C SER A 531 10.32 -29.28 3.69
N ASN A 532 9.73 -28.24 3.09
CA ASN A 532 8.59 -27.51 3.60
C ASN A 532 7.31 -28.13 3.02
N SER A 533 6.28 -28.25 3.84
CA SER A 533 4.94 -28.74 3.44
C SER A 533 3.83 -27.71 3.68
N GLY A 534 4.19 -26.49 4.07
CA GLY A 534 3.27 -25.36 4.25
C GLY A 534 3.20 -24.43 3.02
N ALA A 535 2.34 -23.41 3.13
CA ALA A 535 1.99 -22.48 2.03
C ALA A 535 2.88 -21.23 1.92
N SER A 536 3.87 -21.05 2.80
CA SER A 536 4.84 -19.94 2.74
C SER A 536 6.14 -20.40 2.08
N ASP A 537 6.84 -19.47 1.43
CA ASP A 537 8.13 -19.77 0.80
C ASP A 537 9.17 -20.33 1.78
N LEU A 538 9.90 -21.36 1.36
CA LEU A 538 11.06 -21.85 2.10
C LEU A 538 12.23 -20.89 1.85
N VAL A 539 12.26 -19.78 2.58
CA VAL A 539 13.45 -18.93 2.70
C VAL A 539 14.48 -19.66 3.55
N TRP A 540 15.38 -20.39 2.88
CA TRP A 540 16.56 -20.96 3.54
C TRP A 540 17.81 -20.20 3.12
N GLN A 541 18.53 -19.72 4.12
CA GLN A 541 19.91 -19.30 3.99
C GLN A 541 20.80 -20.49 4.39
N ILE A 542 21.84 -20.79 3.61
CA ILE A 542 23.09 -21.25 4.22
C ILE A 542 23.78 -19.96 4.65
N PRO A 543 23.89 -19.66 5.95
CA PRO A 543 24.61 -18.47 6.37
C PRO A 543 26.08 -18.63 5.95
N SER A 544 26.54 -17.78 5.04
CA SER A 544 27.96 -17.60 4.76
C SER A 544 28.55 -16.62 5.79
N GLY A 545 28.38 -16.95 7.08
CA GLY A 545 28.68 -16.05 8.20
C GLY A 545 28.67 -16.80 9.53
N GLY A 546 29.36 -16.23 10.52
CA GLY A 546 29.39 -16.76 11.87
C GLY A 546 28.16 -16.36 12.69
N ALA A 547 28.34 -16.36 14.01
CA ALA A 547 27.44 -15.67 14.93
C ALA A 547 27.42 -14.15 14.62
N PRO A 548 26.31 -13.43 14.85
CA PRO A 548 26.12 -12.05 14.39
C PRO A 548 27.06 -11.06 15.07
N ASP A 549 27.67 -10.18 14.28
CA ASP A 549 28.57 -9.13 14.76
C ASP A 549 27.76 -7.94 15.33
N VAL A 550 28.05 -7.49 16.56
CA VAL A 550 27.30 -6.42 17.24
C VAL A 550 28.18 -5.19 17.45
N LEU A 551 27.69 -4.00 17.10
CA LEU A 551 28.33 -2.73 17.44
C LEU A 551 27.59 -2.02 18.57
N LEU A 552 28.31 -1.68 19.62
CA LEU A 552 27.81 -0.92 20.75
C LEU A 552 28.22 0.55 20.62
N LEU A 553 27.29 1.40 20.19
CA LEU A 553 27.43 2.86 20.17
C LEU A 553 27.12 3.39 21.57
N HIS A 554 28.16 3.71 22.33
CA HIS A 554 28.04 4.00 23.75
C HIS A 554 28.58 5.35 24.16
N ALA A 555 28.14 5.79 25.34
CA ALA A 555 28.49 7.06 25.93
C ALA A 555 28.21 7.07 27.45
N ASP A 556 28.98 6.26 28.20
CA ASP A 556 28.86 6.10 29.66
C ASP A 556 30.21 6.30 30.38
N TRP A 557 30.18 6.55 31.69
CA TRP A 557 31.29 6.87 32.58
C TRP A 557 32.31 5.72 32.71
N ASP A 558 31.85 4.47 32.71
CA ASP A 558 32.69 3.28 32.90
C ASP A 558 33.65 2.97 31.73
N SER A 559 33.41 3.57 30.56
CA SER A 559 34.32 3.59 29.41
C SER A 559 35.74 4.11 29.71
N GLU A 560 35.98 4.75 30.87
CA GLU A 560 37.33 5.02 31.39
C GLU A 560 38.15 3.75 31.68
N TYR A 561 37.51 2.59 31.86
CA TYR A 561 38.14 1.31 32.19
C TYR A 561 38.19 0.31 31.02
N GLY A 562 37.52 0.60 29.90
CA GLY A 562 37.56 -0.21 28.68
C GLY A 562 36.59 -1.39 28.62
N ASP A 563 35.84 -1.63 29.70
CA ASP A 563 34.81 -2.67 29.78
C ASP A 563 33.42 -2.00 29.84
N SER A 564 32.52 -2.31 28.91
CA SER A 564 31.10 -1.99 29.09
C SER A 564 30.40 -3.16 29.80
N PRO A 565 29.54 -2.89 30.81
CA PRO A 565 28.66 -3.87 31.42
C PRO A 565 27.80 -4.61 30.40
N LEU A 566 27.22 -3.89 29.44
CA LEU A 566 26.42 -4.47 28.37
C LEU A 566 27.27 -5.34 27.44
N GLN A 567 28.49 -4.92 27.08
CA GLN A 567 29.42 -5.75 26.31
C GLN A 567 29.78 -7.04 27.07
N SER A 568 30.04 -6.94 28.37
CA SER A 568 30.35 -8.09 29.24
C SER A 568 29.16 -9.05 29.35
N TYR A 569 27.96 -8.50 29.48
CA TYR A 569 26.71 -9.24 29.55
C TYR A 569 26.41 -9.97 28.24
N LEU A 570 26.48 -9.29 27.09
CA LEU A 570 26.31 -9.88 25.76
C LEU A 570 27.38 -10.94 25.45
N SER A 571 28.64 -10.69 25.84
CA SER A 571 29.74 -11.68 25.71
C SER A 571 29.49 -12.98 26.48
N ALA A 572 28.62 -12.97 27.49
CA ALA A 572 28.32 -14.15 28.31
C ALA A 572 27.27 -15.10 27.69
N TYR A 573 26.48 -14.64 26.70
CA TYR A 573 25.50 -15.50 26.01
C TYR A 573 26.18 -16.47 25.03
N GLY A 574 27.30 -16.06 24.42
CA GLY A 574 28.20 -16.93 23.65
C GLY A 574 27.70 -17.37 22.28
N ASP A 575 26.61 -16.77 21.81
CA ASP A 575 25.96 -16.98 20.51
C ASP A 575 26.11 -15.77 19.56
N LEU A 576 26.91 -14.77 19.96
CA LEU A 576 27.29 -13.58 19.19
C LEU A 576 28.70 -13.70 18.58
N GLY A 577 28.97 -12.92 17.54
CA GLY A 577 30.24 -12.82 16.85
C GLY A 577 31.23 -11.91 17.58
N SER A 578 31.79 -10.95 16.84
CA SER A 578 32.53 -9.83 17.44
C SER A 578 31.55 -8.84 18.07
N ILE A 579 31.92 -8.29 19.23
CA ILE A 579 31.15 -7.24 19.91
C ILE A 579 32.03 -5.98 19.95
N GLY A 580 31.87 -5.14 18.93
CA GLY A 580 32.55 -3.87 18.79
C GLY A 580 32.01 -2.82 19.76
N LEU A 581 32.82 -1.79 19.99
CA LEU A 581 32.44 -0.56 20.70
C LEU A 581 32.67 0.64 19.77
N PHE A 582 32.01 1.75 20.05
CA PHE A 582 32.31 3.06 19.47
C PHE A 582 31.90 4.16 20.45
N ASP A 583 32.79 5.10 20.75
CA ASP A 583 32.57 6.20 21.69
C ASP A 583 31.99 7.43 20.95
N ALA A 584 30.70 7.69 21.16
CA ALA A 584 29.95 8.73 20.46
C ALA A 584 29.77 10.03 21.26
N ARG A 585 30.48 10.21 22.38
CA ARG A 585 30.30 11.33 23.33
C ARG A 585 30.80 12.68 22.84
N ASP A 586 30.11 13.75 23.25
CA ASP A 586 30.68 15.10 23.29
C ASP A 586 31.78 15.18 24.37
N PRO A 587 33.07 15.39 24.01
CA PRO A 587 34.15 15.51 24.97
C PRO A 587 34.14 16.82 25.78
N SER A 588 33.17 17.72 25.56
CA SER A 588 33.04 19.00 26.26
C SER A 588 32.02 18.99 27.42
N GLY A 589 31.20 17.94 27.51
CA GLY A 589 30.07 17.81 28.43
C GLY A 589 30.42 17.51 29.90
N GLY A 590 31.05 18.44 30.63
CA GLY A 590 30.91 18.58 32.09
C GLY A 590 31.47 17.51 33.05
N GLY A 591 31.55 16.23 32.67
CA GLY A 591 32.11 15.14 33.46
C GLY A 591 33.59 14.93 33.18
N SER A 592 34.44 15.07 34.20
CA SER A 592 35.87 14.68 34.21
C SER A 592 36.66 14.95 32.90
N ALA A 593 37.24 16.14 32.77
CA ALA A 593 38.12 16.48 31.65
C ALA A 593 39.44 15.66 31.64
N LEU A 594 39.39 14.43 31.12
CA LEU A 594 40.55 13.68 30.65
C LEU A 594 40.67 13.82 29.14
N ALA A 595 41.61 14.71 28.77
CA ALA A 595 41.85 15.21 27.42
C ALA A 595 41.85 14.15 26.32
N GLY A 596 41.30 14.53 25.16
CA GLY A 596 41.34 13.75 23.93
C GLY A 596 42.76 13.28 23.58
N GLY A 597 42.95 11.98 23.66
CA GLY A 597 44.11 11.24 23.19
C GLY A 597 43.64 9.83 22.85
N ASP A 598 44.14 9.30 21.74
CA ASP A 598 43.90 7.92 21.28
C ASP A 598 44.03 6.94 22.45
N LYS A 599 42.92 6.27 22.81
CA LYS A 599 42.85 5.34 23.95
C LYS A 599 43.47 3.96 23.63
N GLY A 600 44.22 3.82 22.54
CA GLY A 600 45.13 2.71 22.29
C GLY A 600 44.52 1.51 21.55
N ASN A 601 43.29 1.67 21.05
CA ASN A 601 42.62 0.71 20.17
C ASN A 601 42.29 1.27 18.77
N GLY A 602 42.59 2.55 18.50
CA GLY A 602 42.35 3.21 17.22
C GLY A 602 40.93 3.77 17.01
N GLN A 603 40.07 3.80 18.03
CA GLN A 603 38.76 4.46 17.96
C GLN A 603 38.90 6.00 17.95
N ILE A 604 38.18 6.65 17.03
CA ILE A 604 38.06 8.11 16.93
C ILE A 604 36.72 8.48 17.54
N ALA A 605 36.70 9.37 18.54
CA ALA A 605 35.46 9.93 19.08
C ALA A 605 34.76 10.81 18.02
N GLY A 606 33.45 10.63 17.84
CA GLY A 606 32.67 11.36 16.84
C GLY A 606 31.37 10.65 16.47
N THR A 607 30.95 10.82 15.22
CA THR A 607 29.85 10.07 14.61
C THR A 607 30.43 8.89 13.81
N PRO A 608 29.94 7.65 13.97
CA PRO A 608 30.35 6.54 13.11
C PRO A 608 29.92 6.80 11.67
N SER A 609 30.65 6.27 10.69
CA SER A 609 30.18 6.28 9.30
C SER A 609 29.18 5.14 9.06
N LEU A 610 28.30 5.30 8.06
CA LEU A 610 27.45 4.20 7.58
C LEU A 610 28.27 2.93 7.27
N SER A 611 29.45 3.08 6.66
CA SER A 611 30.37 1.97 6.39
C SER A 611 30.97 1.30 7.64
N THR A 612 30.95 1.98 8.80
CA THR A 612 31.30 1.40 10.10
C THR A 612 30.12 0.64 10.69
N LEU A 613 28.88 1.10 10.50
CA LEU A 613 27.69 0.36 10.93
C LEU A 613 27.47 -0.90 10.08
N LEU A 614 27.64 -0.81 8.75
CA LEU A 614 27.52 -1.92 7.80
C LEU A 614 28.57 -3.04 7.95
N SER A 615 29.58 -2.88 8.80
CA SER A 615 30.46 -4.00 9.18
C SER A 615 29.93 -4.83 10.35
N TYR A 616 28.70 -4.57 10.82
CA TYR A 616 28.05 -5.27 11.92
C TYR A 616 26.59 -5.62 11.57
N ASP A 617 26.13 -6.77 12.08
CA ASP A 617 24.79 -7.30 11.93
C ASP A 617 23.74 -6.52 12.73
N VAL A 618 24.13 -5.98 13.89
CA VAL A 618 23.25 -5.27 14.83
C VAL A 618 24.01 -4.07 15.42
N VAL A 619 23.33 -2.93 15.55
CA VAL A 619 23.81 -1.73 16.24
C VAL A 619 22.96 -1.48 17.48
N VAL A 620 23.58 -1.36 18.65
CA VAL A 620 22.92 -0.98 19.91
C VAL A 620 23.37 0.42 20.29
N VAL A 621 22.42 1.32 20.57
CA VAL A 621 22.71 2.75 20.88
C VAL A 621 22.11 3.19 22.21
N TRP A 622 22.95 3.78 23.07
CA TRP A 622 22.59 4.38 24.35
C TRP A 622 23.64 5.41 24.81
N SER A 623 23.24 6.38 25.63
CA SER A 623 24.14 7.49 26.02
C SER A 623 23.76 8.12 27.36
N TYR A 624 24.52 7.87 28.43
CA TYR A 624 24.31 8.57 29.71
C TYR A 624 24.76 10.05 29.62
N GLU A 625 25.71 10.34 28.72
CA GLU A 625 26.21 11.68 28.40
C GLU A 625 25.57 12.25 27.12
N TYR A 626 25.95 13.44 26.68
CA TYR A 626 25.54 13.96 25.36
C TYR A 626 26.30 13.27 24.22
N PHE A 627 25.59 12.90 23.15
CA PHE A 627 26.24 12.57 21.87
C PHE A 627 26.97 13.78 21.28
N GLN A 628 28.11 13.55 20.61
CA GLN A 628 28.91 14.63 19.99
C GLN A 628 28.16 15.36 18.87
N ASP A 629 27.37 14.60 18.12
CA ASP A 629 26.52 15.08 17.04
C ASP A 629 25.25 14.21 17.01
N PRO A 630 24.22 14.55 17.82
CA PRO A 630 23.02 13.72 17.96
C PRO A 630 22.14 13.75 16.71
N TYR A 631 22.29 14.73 15.81
CA TYR A 631 21.57 14.79 14.54
C TYR A 631 22.24 13.87 13.52
N GLY A 632 23.53 14.05 13.26
CA GLY A 632 24.27 13.21 12.32
C GLY A 632 24.33 11.74 12.74
N LEU A 633 24.33 11.44 14.04
CA LEU A 633 24.20 10.07 14.52
C LEU A 633 22.84 9.45 14.20
N GLY A 634 21.75 10.20 14.35
CA GLY A 634 20.42 9.72 13.96
C GLY A 634 20.25 9.60 12.46
N ASP A 635 20.84 10.50 11.67
CA ASP A 635 20.82 10.38 10.21
C ASP A 635 21.55 9.11 9.74
N VAL A 636 22.74 8.83 10.27
CA VAL A 636 23.50 7.60 9.95
C VAL A 636 22.83 6.33 10.49
N LEU A 637 22.10 6.40 11.61
CA LEU A 637 21.31 5.27 12.11
C LEU A 637 20.09 4.98 11.22
N ALA A 638 19.44 6.02 10.67
CA ALA A 638 18.38 5.85 9.67
C ALA A 638 18.93 5.21 8.39
N ASP A 639 20.02 5.75 7.83
CA ASP A 639 20.70 5.18 6.65
C ASP A 639 21.09 3.70 6.84
N TYR A 640 21.49 3.32 8.05
CA TYR A 640 21.84 1.92 8.36
C TYR A 640 20.60 1.01 8.41
N VAL A 641 19.48 1.49 8.94
CA VAL A 641 18.20 0.75 8.89
C VAL A 641 17.69 0.61 7.46
N ASP A 642 17.79 1.67 6.66
CA ASP A 642 17.41 1.66 5.24
C ASP A 642 18.23 0.65 4.42
N ALA A 643 19.52 0.52 4.77
CA ALA A 643 20.42 -0.50 4.20
C ALA A 643 20.19 -1.93 4.74
N GLY A 644 19.12 -2.17 5.50
CA GLY A 644 18.76 -3.48 6.07
C GLY A 644 19.44 -3.83 7.40
N GLY A 645 20.13 -2.88 8.02
CA GLY A 645 20.73 -3.00 9.34
C GLY A 645 19.70 -3.06 10.47
N ARG A 646 20.08 -3.66 11.61
CA ARG A 646 19.19 -3.84 12.78
C ARG A 646 19.61 -2.92 13.91
N VAL A 647 18.69 -2.12 14.45
CA VAL A 647 18.98 -1.17 15.54
C VAL A 647 18.23 -1.51 16.82
N ILE A 648 18.95 -1.52 17.95
CA ILE A 648 18.38 -1.55 19.29
C ILE A 648 18.66 -0.20 19.95
N VAL A 649 17.61 0.58 20.22
CA VAL A 649 17.70 1.89 20.88
C VAL A 649 17.26 1.77 22.34
N MET A 650 18.13 2.15 23.28
CA MET A 650 17.86 2.00 24.72
C MET A 650 17.53 3.34 25.39
N MET A 651 16.94 3.30 26.60
CA MET A 651 16.34 4.46 27.29
C MET A 651 17.14 5.77 27.24
N TYR A 652 18.47 5.68 27.37
CA TYR A 652 19.34 6.83 27.45
C TYR A 652 19.53 7.57 26.11
N ALA A 653 19.26 6.91 24.97
CA ALA A 653 19.14 7.58 23.68
C ALA A 653 17.72 8.16 23.43
N LEU A 654 16.73 7.74 24.22
CA LEU A 654 15.30 8.10 24.09
C LEU A 654 14.86 9.22 25.05
N ASP A 655 15.62 9.44 26.12
CA ASP A 655 15.22 10.32 27.22
C ASP A 655 15.47 11.81 26.98
N SER A 656 14.82 12.64 27.79
CA SER A 656 14.92 14.10 27.72
C SER A 656 16.28 14.71 28.14
N TYR A 657 17.25 13.91 28.57
CA TYR A 657 18.56 14.36 29.08
C TYR A 657 19.66 14.20 28.04
N ALA A 658 19.72 13.04 27.36
CA ALA A 658 20.79 12.66 26.42
C ALA A 658 20.27 12.27 25.02
N GLN A 659 19.10 12.83 24.66
CA GLN A 659 18.32 12.45 23.48
C GLN A 659 19.12 12.43 22.15
N LEU A 660 18.89 11.36 21.38
CA LEU A 660 19.18 11.30 19.95
C LEU A 660 18.26 12.27 19.17
N PHE A 661 18.71 12.79 18.02
CA PHE A 661 17.94 13.65 17.11
C PHE A 661 18.11 13.17 15.66
N GLY A 662 17.74 13.97 14.65
CA GLY A 662 17.88 13.61 13.23
C GLY A 662 16.83 12.60 12.75
N ARG A 663 16.98 12.11 11.51
CA ARG A 663 15.99 11.28 10.82
C ARG A 663 15.46 10.11 11.65
N PHE A 664 16.33 9.40 12.38
CA PHE A 664 15.90 8.27 13.23
C PHE A 664 14.85 8.64 14.28
N MET A 665 14.84 9.90 14.74
CA MET A 665 13.95 10.41 15.79
C MET A 665 12.86 11.35 15.27
N ASP A 666 13.04 11.94 14.09
CA ASP A 666 12.10 12.88 13.46
C ASP A 666 11.21 12.21 12.40
N GLN A 667 11.65 11.09 11.81
CA GLN A 667 10.89 10.24 10.88
C GLN A 667 10.41 8.93 11.55
N ASP A 668 10.29 8.92 12.88
CA ASP A 668 9.73 7.83 13.69
C ASP A 668 10.37 6.43 13.50
N TYR A 669 11.68 6.31 13.20
CA TYR A 669 12.33 4.98 13.10
C TYR A 669 12.34 4.26 14.45
N THR A 670 12.59 4.99 15.54
CA THR A 670 12.43 4.48 16.90
C THR A 670 10.97 4.08 17.19
N PRO A 671 10.72 2.96 17.88
CA PRO A 671 9.37 2.60 18.32
C PRO A 671 8.88 3.35 19.56
N LEU A 672 9.78 4.05 20.27
CA LEU A 672 9.51 4.78 21.50
C LEU A 672 9.97 6.23 21.39
N ARG A 673 9.20 7.16 21.95
CA ARG A 673 9.56 8.58 22.00
C ARG A 673 9.23 9.19 23.36
N GLY A 674 10.06 10.14 23.79
CA GLY A 674 9.90 10.89 25.03
C GLY A 674 10.05 10.04 26.30
N GLY A 675 9.65 10.63 27.41
CA GLY A 675 9.90 10.11 28.75
C GLY A 675 11.16 10.71 29.39
N SER A 676 11.34 10.41 30.68
CA SER A 676 12.49 10.84 31.47
C SER A 676 13.02 9.68 32.31
N PRO A 677 14.29 9.73 32.76
CA PRO A 677 14.85 8.73 33.65
C PRO A 677 14.03 8.63 34.94
N ASN A 678 13.56 7.42 35.21
CA ASN A 678 12.90 7.02 36.43
C ASN A 678 13.88 6.14 37.21
N TYR A 679 13.94 6.33 38.53
CA TYR A 679 14.82 5.61 39.47
C TYR A 679 14.00 4.89 40.56
N ASN A 680 12.77 4.47 40.21
CA ASN A 680 11.89 3.71 41.10
C ASN A 680 11.92 2.25 40.66
N PHE A 681 12.41 1.37 41.54
CA PHE A 681 12.43 -0.08 41.33
C PHE A 681 11.07 -0.62 40.85
N ALA A 682 11.09 -1.33 39.72
CA ALA A 682 9.95 -2.03 39.13
C ALA A 682 10.39 -3.38 38.58
N CYS A 683 9.45 -4.31 38.41
CA CYS A 683 9.68 -5.63 37.84
C CYS A 683 8.85 -5.84 36.57
N LEU A 684 9.12 -6.91 35.83
CA LEU A 684 8.35 -7.31 34.65
C LEU A 684 6.88 -7.54 35.05
N GLY A 685 5.98 -6.68 34.57
CA GLY A 685 4.54 -6.78 34.80
C GLY A 685 3.86 -7.71 33.80
N SER A 686 4.19 -7.57 32.52
CA SER A 686 3.67 -8.43 31.45
C SER A 686 4.56 -8.41 30.21
N ALA A 687 4.50 -9.48 29.42
CA ALA A 687 5.17 -9.60 28.12
C ALA A 687 4.32 -10.47 27.17
N ASP A 688 4.45 -10.25 25.86
CA ASP A 688 3.85 -11.14 24.85
C ASP A 688 4.63 -12.47 24.81
N GLY A 689 4.02 -13.53 25.34
CA GLY A 689 4.61 -14.88 25.34
C GLY A 689 4.76 -15.52 23.95
N ASN A 690 4.28 -14.90 22.88
CA ASN A 690 4.35 -15.42 21.51
C ASN A 690 5.42 -14.72 20.65
N HIS A 691 5.98 -13.59 21.09
CA HIS A 691 6.94 -12.83 20.30
C HIS A 691 8.40 -13.30 20.59
N PRO A 692 9.27 -13.45 19.57
CA PRO A 692 10.63 -13.95 19.76
C PRO A 692 11.49 -13.14 20.75
N ILE A 693 11.44 -11.81 20.70
CA ILE A 693 12.15 -10.88 21.61
C ILE A 693 11.80 -11.17 23.08
N THR A 694 10.52 -11.36 23.38
CA THR A 694 10.04 -11.65 24.73
C THR A 694 10.02 -13.15 25.05
N THR A 695 10.66 -13.99 24.24
CA THR A 695 10.74 -15.44 24.49
C THR A 695 11.78 -15.75 25.55
N GLY A 696 11.30 -16.29 26.68
CA GLY A 696 12.16 -16.75 27.77
C GLY A 696 12.43 -15.70 28.84
N ILE A 697 12.09 -14.43 28.65
CA ILE A 697 12.15 -13.43 29.72
C ILE A 697 11.10 -13.76 30.79
N THR A 698 11.55 -13.89 32.04
CA THR A 698 10.68 -14.25 33.19
C THR A 698 11.07 -13.56 34.49
N ASP A 699 12.31 -13.09 34.59
CA ASP A 699 12.85 -12.35 35.73
C ASP A 699 13.63 -11.14 35.19
N ILE A 700 12.96 -9.98 35.21
CA ILE A 700 13.55 -8.67 34.91
C ILE A 700 13.00 -7.71 35.96
N CYS A 701 13.88 -7.08 36.71
CA CYS A 701 13.60 -5.94 37.56
C CYS A 701 14.76 -4.96 37.44
N ASP A 702 14.46 -3.68 37.52
CA ASP A 702 15.42 -2.58 37.47
C ASP A 702 14.86 -1.36 38.20
N ASP A 703 15.71 -0.47 38.67
CA ASP A 703 15.32 0.88 39.00
C ASP A 703 15.68 1.90 37.91
N ILE A 704 16.64 1.64 37.01
CA ILE A 704 17.07 2.53 35.92
C ILE A 704 16.24 2.29 34.65
N ARG A 705 15.15 3.04 34.49
CA ARG A 705 14.20 2.85 33.39
C ARG A 705 13.61 4.15 32.88
N LEU A 706 12.97 4.11 31.71
CA LEU A 706 12.24 5.23 31.14
C LEU A 706 10.80 5.25 31.66
N ALA A 707 10.28 6.42 32.05
CA ALA A 707 8.87 6.60 32.38
C ALA A 707 8.24 7.77 31.63
N GLY A 708 6.95 7.65 31.29
CA GLY A 708 6.24 8.60 30.45
C GLY A 708 6.64 8.54 28.97
N SER A 709 7.24 7.43 28.53
CA SER A 709 7.48 7.16 27.11
C SER A 709 6.19 6.72 26.41
N TYR A 710 6.10 6.95 25.10
CA TYR A 710 4.96 6.54 24.29
C TYR A 710 5.40 5.92 22.97
N LEU A 711 4.52 5.10 22.40
CA LEU A 711 4.75 4.46 21.10
C LEU A 711 4.66 5.49 19.96
N THR A 712 5.59 5.40 19.02
CA THR A 712 5.49 6.09 17.72
C THR A 712 4.46 5.40 16.81
N PRO A 713 3.96 6.06 15.74
CA PRO A 713 3.06 5.43 14.78
C PRO A 713 3.63 4.14 14.19
N GLY A 714 2.79 3.10 14.05
CA GLY A 714 3.21 1.78 13.54
C GLY A 714 3.97 0.90 14.53
N SER A 715 4.13 1.33 15.79
CA SER A 715 4.91 0.60 16.81
C SER A 715 4.03 -0.20 17.76
N THR A 716 4.55 -1.33 18.23
CA THR A 716 3.85 -2.27 19.13
C THR A 716 4.67 -2.50 20.39
N ALA A 717 4.08 -2.27 21.56
CA ALA A 717 4.70 -2.64 22.84
C ALA A 717 4.62 -4.17 23.03
N LEU A 718 5.75 -4.78 23.40
CA LEU A 718 5.89 -6.21 23.64
C LEU A 718 5.96 -6.56 25.14
N ALA A 719 6.47 -5.65 25.97
CA ALA A 719 6.58 -5.85 27.40
C ALA A 719 6.37 -4.56 28.19
N TYR A 720 5.90 -4.71 29.43
CA TYR A 720 5.60 -3.64 30.38
C TYR A 720 6.17 -3.95 31.76
N TRP A 721 6.57 -2.89 32.46
CA TRP A 721 6.85 -2.89 33.89
C TRP A 721 5.56 -3.12 34.71
N ASP A 722 5.70 -3.51 35.98
CA ASP A 722 4.59 -3.81 36.89
C ASP A 722 3.84 -2.56 37.38
N ASP A 723 4.39 -1.37 37.18
CA ASP A 723 3.70 -0.08 37.31
C ASP A 723 3.02 0.41 36.02
N GLY A 724 3.15 -0.33 34.91
CA GLY A 724 2.46 -0.09 33.64
C GLY A 724 3.24 0.75 32.62
N GLU A 725 4.46 1.20 32.94
CA GLU A 725 5.36 1.82 31.96
C GLU A 725 5.82 0.79 30.91
N ILE A 726 6.13 1.23 29.69
CA ILE A 726 6.62 0.33 28.63
C ILE A 726 8.06 -0.13 28.98
N LEU A 727 8.35 -1.41 28.80
CA LEU A 727 9.69 -2.01 28.93
C LEU A 727 10.33 -2.23 27.55
N ALA A 728 9.61 -2.83 26.61
CA ALA A 728 10.11 -3.13 25.27
C ALA A 728 9.04 -2.89 24.20
N ALA A 729 9.44 -2.37 23.05
CA ALA A 729 8.57 -2.15 21.89
C ALA A 729 9.33 -2.37 20.57
N ILE A 730 8.59 -2.68 19.51
CA ILE A 730 9.10 -2.83 18.14
C ILE A 730 8.43 -1.86 17.19
N LYS A 731 9.15 -1.48 16.13
CA LYS A 731 8.58 -0.80 14.98
C LYS A 731 8.08 -1.88 14.02
N SER A 732 6.78 -1.97 13.76
CA SER A 732 6.21 -3.18 13.12
C SER A 732 6.61 -3.35 11.64
N ASN A 733 7.18 -2.31 11.03
CA ASN A 733 7.61 -2.27 9.64
C ASN A 733 9.12 -2.02 9.44
N LEU A 734 9.92 -1.90 10.52
CA LEU A 734 11.37 -1.66 10.44
C LEU A 734 12.11 -2.59 11.41
N PRO A 735 13.38 -2.95 11.14
CA PRO A 735 14.23 -3.77 12.02
C PRO A 735 14.74 -2.99 13.25
N VAL A 736 13.84 -2.33 13.99
CA VAL A 736 14.17 -1.46 15.14
C VAL A 736 13.42 -1.89 16.41
N VAL A 737 14.18 -2.08 17.49
CA VAL A 737 13.68 -2.43 18.84
C VAL A 737 14.00 -1.30 19.81
N GLY A 738 13.03 -0.89 20.62
CA GLY A 738 13.20 0.07 21.69
C GLY A 738 13.15 -0.60 23.06
N ILE A 739 14.18 -0.40 23.89
CA ILE A 739 14.28 -0.96 25.25
C ILE A 739 14.33 0.19 26.26
N ALA A 740 13.26 0.33 27.05
CA ALA A 740 13.05 1.40 28.02
C ALA A 740 13.72 1.13 29.39
N ALA A 741 14.91 0.53 29.37
CA ALA A 741 15.67 0.07 30.54
C ALA A 741 17.18 0.20 30.31
N TYR A 742 18.01 0.15 31.37
CA TYR A 742 19.47 0.12 31.24
C TYR A 742 20.17 -0.86 32.19
N PRO A 743 20.68 -2.02 31.69
CA PRO A 743 21.29 -3.06 32.53
C PRO A 743 22.70 -2.70 33.05
N GLY A 744 23.19 -1.47 32.85
CA GLY A 744 24.59 -1.13 33.08
C GLY A 744 25.01 -1.04 34.55
N TYR A 745 24.08 -0.73 35.47
CA TYR A 745 24.40 -0.66 36.89
C TYR A 745 24.17 -2.03 37.57
N TYR A 746 25.23 -2.85 37.58
CA TYR A 746 25.32 -4.25 38.02
C TYR A 746 24.66 -4.66 39.37
N TYR A 747 24.11 -3.74 40.16
CA TYR A 747 23.59 -4.01 41.50
C TYR A 747 22.08 -4.25 41.56
N ASP A 748 21.30 -3.68 40.62
CA ASP A 748 19.83 -3.62 40.72
C ASP A 748 19.10 -4.32 39.55
N TRP A 749 19.78 -4.56 38.42
CA TRP A 749 19.29 -5.39 37.30
C TRP A 749 19.17 -6.88 37.70
N SER A 750 17.96 -7.44 37.73
CA SER A 750 17.75 -8.80 38.27
C SER A 750 18.08 -9.96 37.33
N GLY A 751 18.06 -9.77 36.00
CA GLY A 751 18.01 -10.92 35.09
C GLY A 751 18.22 -10.65 33.60
N GLN A 752 17.20 -10.98 32.79
CA GLN A 752 17.33 -11.26 31.35
C GLN A 752 17.12 -10.01 30.48
N LEU A 753 17.73 -9.92 29.29
CA LEU A 753 17.40 -8.88 28.30
C LEU A 753 16.34 -9.40 27.29
N PRO A 754 15.35 -8.59 26.89
CA PRO A 754 14.51 -8.83 25.70
C PRO A 754 15.28 -8.63 24.39
#